data_AF-A0A228RAV4-F1
#
_entry.id   AF-A0A228RAV4-F1
#
_cell.length_a   1.000
_cell.length_b   1.000
_cell.length_c   1.000
_cell.angle_alpha   90.00
_cell.angle_beta   90.00
_cell.angle_gamma   90.00
#
_symmetry.space_group_name_H-M   'P 1'
#
loop_
_entity.id
_entity.type
_entity.pdbx_description
1 polymer ?
#
loop_
_entity_poly.entity_id
_entity_poly.type
_entity_poly.pdbx_seq_one_letter_code
_entity_poly.pdbx_strand_id
1 'polypeptide(L)'
;MNTELDATRPAFGAAGLLGWLRALLGAPAGGRVGTVSRLAIDGLPDAWTQLEAGGLYAIYAAGATPACDALVWESARQARTRDVTVVLARDAAQVADQMQARGFAGGAQPAGWPRNLNVLAMPPAAEPANGDNTGAGATADAPRRAAPGPFARLTGGLRAMKRYGFRARSLYFVEGAQRWFSWDDPIALADEAHALADWCRTHRIALVLLLDPEATRAGGEARTDDAPLVRDADRAPRSGFHGICSGVAQLQRTHGELLWVVDFWRAGDTLAAGEVRPLRFAPGGRLSANVDGGATEPAHRMKIASDEDRVVVSRAVLDGANRVPDGWEVVEDNAAVVAACAHAQAATAVLVFRSHAQLEALCADVHALRRQCGGALKIAVVERGEVLRQQFEVLVLSVGASRVVARDLPVSRIQAAVHALRGQLYARPVAADYRAALAAALGDSVLGYLPVGAFCLRIRAVLDRGAVLALPHTLAKIALLPGVSHVDALRSCRPRRAGDVVTADAAHLYVFLFACEPVDAEDALARIFDVPVDTLSDRVVCLGHGSIDTELNALKAENRRAPIADYSDLFATTQPAGATRQPSVRTDLGAALPDAGEVSGAIDAIDTIVALEAIGATPAAAAVDASAPEPVIPAARKRSAVRSAMPLRKEGVA
;
A
#
# COMPACT_ATOMS: atom_id res chain seq x y z
N MET A 1 -3.97 -71.12 6.59
CA MET A 1 -5.20 -71.85 6.99
C MET A 1 -5.72 -71.20 8.26
N ASN A 2 -6.97 -70.72 8.18
CA ASN A 2 -7.89 -70.30 9.27
C ASN A 2 -7.47 -69.06 10.09
N THR A 3 -8.30 -68.08 10.46
CA THR A 3 -9.76 -67.75 10.38
C THR A 3 -9.87 -66.35 11.04
N GLU A 4 -10.55 -65.36 10.43
CA GLU A 4 -11.82 -64.72 10.93
C GLU A 4 -11.65 -63.85 12.21
N LEU A 5 -12.07 -62.59 12.39
CA LEU A 5 -13.26 -61.76 12.05
C LEU A 5 -12.86 -60.26 12.23
N ASP A 6 -13.53 -59.18 11.79
CA ASP A 6 -14.97 -58.93 11.63
C ASP A 6 -15.25 -57.58 10.87
N ALA A 7 -16.47 -57.49 10.31
CA ALA A 7 -17.37 -56.33 10.05
C ALA A 7 -16.87 -54.98 9.43
N THR A 8 -17.58 -54.20 8.58
CA THR A 8 -18.66 -54.28 7.57
C THR A 8 -18.84 -52.83 6.99
N ARG A 9 -19.41 -52.72 5.78
CA ARG A 9 -19.62 -51.51 4.90
C ARG A 9 -20.50 -50.36 5.48
N PRO A 10 -20.56 -49.20 4.78
CA PRO A 10 -21.62 -48.93 3.77
C PRO A 10 -21.02 -48.49 2.41
N ALA A 11 -21.37 -49.11 1.28
CA ALA A 11 -22.57 -48.93 0.45
C ALA A 11 -22.47 -47.71 -0.51
N PHE A 12 -21.97 -47.97 -1.72
CA PHE A 12 -22.13 -47.13 -2.89
C PHE A 12 -23.60 -47.15 -3.33
N GLY A 13 -24.29 -46.01 -3.20
CA GLY A 13 -25.64 -45.80 -3.71
C GLY A 13 -25.61 -45.07 -5.05
N ALA A 14 -26.28 -45.64 -6.04
CA ALA A 14 -26.35 -45.19 -7.42
C ALA A 14 -26.89 -43.76 -7.57
N ALA A 15 -26.06 -42.84 -8.08
CA ALA A 15 -26.50 -41.52 -8.56
C ALA A 15 -25.78 -41.09 -9.86
N GLY A 16 -25.30 -42.06 -10.64
CA GLY A 16 -24.53 -41.81 -11.87
C GLY A 16 -25.33 -41.74 -13.18
N LEU A 17 -26.65 -41.97 -13.17
CA LEU A 17 -27.42 -42.16 -14.42
C LEU A 17 -28.69 -41.30 -14.55
N LEU A 18 -29.11 -40.59 -13.49
CA LEU A 18 -30.24 -39.64 -13.53
C LEU A 18 -29.84 -38.19 -13.87
N GLY A 19 -28.54 -37.88 -13.81
CA GLY A 19 -28.01 -36.56 -14.18
C GLY A 19 -27.92 -36.33 -15.69
N TRP A 20 -27.78 -37.39 -16.49
CA TRP A 20 -27.60 -37.29 -17.94
C TRP A 20 -28.94 -37.34 -18.70
N LEU A 21 -29.97 -38.00 -18.16
CA LEU A 21 -31.31 -38.07 -18.77
C LEU A 21 -32.19 -36.83 -18.52
N ARG A 22 -31.81 -35.91 -17.62
CA ARG A 22 -32.44 -34.58 -17.50
C ARG A 22 -31.99 -33.59 -18.58
N ALA A 23 -31.00 -33.93 -19.40
CA ALA A 23 -30.53 -33.11 -20.52
C ALA A 23 -31.31 -33.36 -21.83
N LEU A 24 -32.24 -34.33 -21.87
CA LEU A 24 -32.91 -34.77 -23.12
C LEU A 24 -34.45 -34.78 -23.09
N LEU A 25 -35.10 -34.37 -22.00
CA LEU A 25 -36.56 -34.20 -21.94
C LEU A 25 -36.89 -32.74 -21.64
N GLY A 26 -37.58 -32.11 -22.59
CA GLY A 26 -37.93 -30.70 -22.61
C GLY A 26 -38.50 -30.19 -21.29
N ALA A 27 -37.95 -29.07 -20.83
CA ALA A 27 -38.50 -28.33 -19.72
C ALA A 27 -39.94 -27.86 -20.04
N PRO A 28 -40.86 -27.90 -19.07
CA PRO A 28 -42.23 -27.48 -19.28
C PRO A 28 -42.25 -25.99 -19.61
N ALA A 29 -43.17 -25.60 -20.49
CA ALA A 29 -43.47 -24.21 -20.79
C ALA A 29 -44.01 -23.51 -19.53
N GLY A 30 -43.11 -22.97 -18.72
CA GLY A 30 -43.37 -22.08 -17.59
C GLY A 30 -42.89 -20.68 -17.92
N GLY A 31 -43.84 -19.73 -17.93
CA GLY A 31 -43.71 -18.27 -17.98
C GLY A 31 -42.39 -17.64 -18.43
N ARG A 32 -42.43 -16.88 -19.54
CA ARG A 32 -41.37 -15.94 -19.95
C ARG A 32 -41.04 -14.95 -18.80
N VAL A 33 -40.05 -15.27 -17.97
CA VAL A 33 -39.37 -14.31 -17.11
C VAL A 33 -38.58 -13.39 -18.04
N GLY A 34 -39.02 -12.14 -18.18
CA GLY A 34 -38.36 -11.17 -19.05
C GLY A 34 -36.91 -10.95 -18.60
N THR A 35 -35.98 -10.95 -19.55
CA THR A 35 -34.56 -10.74 -19.29
C THR A 35 -34.32 -9.39 -18.58
N VAL A 36 -33.89 -9.43 -17.33
CA VAL A 36 -33.65 -8.24 -16.50
C VAL A 36 -32.26 -7.67 -16.81
N SER A 37 -32.08 -6.35 -16.72
CA SER A 37 -30.74 -5.74 -16.87
C SER A 37 -29.92 -5.97 -15.61
N ARG A 38 -28.59 -5.82 -15.68
CA ARG A 38 -27.71 -5.94 -14.51
C ARG A 38 -26.52 -5.00 -14.61
N LEU A 39 -25.89 -4.71 -13.47
CA LEU A 39 -24.57 -4.09 -13.43
C LEU A 39 -23.52 -5.05 -14.01
N ALA A 40 -22.67 -4.56 -14.90
CA ALA A 40 -21.65 -5.35 -15.59
C ALA A 40 -20.38 -5.51 -14.73
N ILE A 41 -20.49 -6.30 -13.67
CA ILE A 41 -19.35 -6.76 -12.87
C ILE A 41 -19.24 -8.27 -13.03
N ASP A 42 -18.19 -8.72 -13.71
CA ASP A 42 -17.96 -10.14 -13.99
C ASP A 42 -17.69 -10.89 -12.66
N GLY A 43 -18.24 -12.11 -12.51
CA GLY A 43 -18.02 -12.95 -11.31
C GLY A 43 -18.91 -12.64 -10.10
N LEU A 44 -19.70 -11.57 -10.10
CA LEU A 44 -20.69 -11.33 -9.05
C LEU A 44 -22.01 -12.09 -9.31
N PRO A 45 -22.70 -12.59 -8.27
CA PRO A 45 -24.03 -13.17 -8.41
C PRO A 45 -25.05 -12.15 -8.97
N ASP A 46 -26.02 -12.64 -9.75
CA ASP A 46 -27.10 -11.78 -10.28
C ASP A 46 -27.92 -11.12 -9.15
N ALA A 47 -28.03 -11.78 -7.99
CA ALA A 47 -28.70 -11.24 -6.80
C ALA A 47 -28.10 -9.92 -6.28
N TRP A 48 -26.87 -9.57 -6.69
CA TRP A 48 -26.15 -8.38 -6.23
C TRP A 48 -26.09 -7.28 -7.29
N THR A 49 -26.52 -7.57 -8.52
CA THR A 49 -26.32 -6.70 -9.67
C THR A 49 -27.58 -6.49 -10.51
N GLN A 50 -28.63 -7.28 -10.31
CA GLN A 50 -29.87 -7.22 -11.08
C GLN A 50 -30.61 -5.87 -10.93
N LEU A 51 -31.10 -5.32 -12.04
CA LEU A 51 -31.78 -4.04 -12.16
C LEU A 51 -33.19 -4.23 -12.72
N GLU A 52 -34.19 -4.13 -11.85
CA GLU A 52 -35.60 -4.33 -12.17
C GLU A 52 -36.26 -3.11 -12.79
N ALA A 53 -37.21 -3.35 -13.68
CA ALA A 53 -38.00 -2.28 -14.29
C ALA A 53 -38.89 -1.61 -13.23
N GLY A 54 -38.58 -0.36 -12.89
CA GLY A 54 -39.23 0.39 -11.82
C GLY A 54 -38.41 0.49 -10.53
N GLY A 55 -37.23 -0.14 -10.48
CA GLY A 55 -36.33 -0.06 -9.34
C GLY A 55 -35.51 1.23 -9.31
N LEU A 56 -35.30 1.74 -8.10
CA LEU A 56 -34.41 2.85 -7.80
C LEU A 56 -33.18 2.32 -7.06
N TYR A 57 -31.98 2.53 -7.62
CA TYR A 57 -30.73 2.02 -7.08
C TYR A 57 -29.78 3.16 -6.76
N ALA A 58 -29.09 3.07 -5.62
CA ALA A 58 -28.09 4.05 -5.21
C ALA A 58 -26.72 3.37 -5.12
N ILE A 59 -25.73 3.93 -5.82
CA ILE A 59 -24.36 3.44 -5.79
C ILE A 59 -23.45 4.59 -5.37
N TYR A 60 -22.77 4.43 -4.24
CA TYR A 60 -21.77 5.40 -3.81
C TYR A 60 -20.46 5.13 -4.53
N ALA A 61 -20.02 6.07 -5.35
CA ALA A 61 -18.82 5.94 -6.18
C ALA A 61 -18.22 7.32 -6.46
N ALA A 62 -16.89 7.43 -6.43
CA ALA A 62 -16.20 8.63 -6.89
C ALA A 62 -16.44 8.83 -8.40
N GLY A 63 -17.06 9.96 -8.76
CA GLY A 63 -17.28 10.36 -10.15
C GLY A 63 -15.96 10.65 -10.86
N ALA A 64 -15.98 10.54 -12.20
CA ALA A 64 -14.79 10.73 -13.06
C ALA A 64 -13.61 9.77 -12.81
N THR A 65 -13.83 8.65 -12.12
CA THR A 65 -12.81 7.61 -11.94
C THR A 65 -12.92 6.51 -13.00
N PRO A 66 -11.81 5.83 -13.36
CA PRO A 66 -11.84 4.70 -14.31
C PRO A 66 -12.77 3.56 -13.89
N ALA A 67 -12.91 3.31 -12.57
CA ALA A 67 -13.77 2.27 -12.05
C ALA A 67 -15.26 2.63 -12.19
N CYS A 68 -15.64 3.88 -11.89
CA CYS A 68 -17.00 4.37 -12.10
C CYS A 68 -17.35 4.38 -13.59
N ASP A 69 -16.43 4.84 -14.45
CA ASP A 69 -16.59 4.79 -15.90
C ASP A 69 -16.77 3.36 -16.42
N ALA A 70 -15.95 2.41 -15.96
CA ALA A 70 -16.08 1.01 -16.33
C ALA A 70 -17.45 0.45 -15.90
N LEU A 71 -17.89 0.73 -14.67
CA LEU A 71 -19.19 0.30 -14.16
C LEU A 71 -20.34 0.82 -15.04
N VAL A 72 -20.39 2.13 -15.33
CA VAL A 72 -21.49 2.74 -16.08
C VAL A 72 -21.52 2.25 -17.52
N TRP A 73 -20.37 2.32 -18.20
CA TRP A 73 -20.32 2.09 -19.64
C TRP A 73 -20.42 0.61 -20.00
N GLU A 74 -19.82 -0.29 -19.22
CA GLU A 74 -20.01 -1.73 -19.44
C GLU A 74 -21.43 -2.16 -19.10
N SER A 75 -22.05 -1.58 -18.07
CA SER A 75 -23.46 -1.86 -17.75
C SER A 75 -24.41 -1.37 -18.84
N ALA A 76 -24.14 -0.19 -19.42
CA ALA A 76 -24.90 0.33 -20.55
C ALA A 76 -24.74 -0.56 -21.80
N ARG A 77 -23.53 -1.03 -22.09
CA ARG A 77 -23.23 -1.90 -23.24
C ARG A 77 -23.87 -3.28 -23.12
N GLN A 78 -23.91 -3.85 -21.91
CA GLN A 78 -24.50 -5.16 -21.62
C GLN A 78 -25.99 -5.08 -21.23
N ALA A 79 -26.59 -3.89 -21.28
CA ALA A 79 -27.98 -3.68 -20.90
C ALA A 79 -28.92 -4.53 -21.75
N ARG A 80 -29.88 -5.20 -21.12
CA ARG A 80 -30.88 -6.03 -21.81
C ARG A 80 -32.11 -5.22 -22.24
N THR A 81 -31.89 -3.96 -22.60
CA THR A 81 -32.90 -3.02 -23.08
C THR A 81 -32.38 -2.24 -24.29
N ARG A 82 -33.31 -1.73 -25.12
CA ARG A 82 -32.98 -0.94 -26.30
C ARG A 82 -32.73 0.53 -25.98
N ASP A 83 -33.24 1.00 -24.84
CA ASP A 83 -33.30 2.39 -24.45
C ASP A 83 -32.47 2.61 -23.18
N VAL A 84 -31.31 3.25 -23.34
CA VAL A 84 -30.39 3.56 -22.24
C VAL A 84 -30.08 5.05 -22.26
N THR A 85 -30.17 5.71 -21.11
CA THR A 85 -29.79 7.11 -20.95
C THR A 85 -28.72 7.23 -19.87
N VAL A 86 -27.61 7.88 -20.19
CA VAL A 86 -26.51 8.13 -19.26
C VAL A 86 -26.38 9.64 -19.06
N VAL A 87 -26.48 10.10 -17.82
CA VAL A 87 -26.26 11.49 -17.43
C VAL A 87 -24.95 11.56 -16.67
N LEU A 88 -23.99 12.35 -17.15
CA LEU A 88 -22.65 12.48 -16.58
C LEU A 88 -22.49 13.85 -15.92
N ALA A 89 -21.92 13.90 -14.72
CA ALA A 89 -21.73 15.14 -13.96
C ALA A 89 -20.48 15.92 -14.42
N ARG A 90 -20.36 16.11 -15.74
CA ARG A 90 -19.15 16.60 -16.44
C ARG A 90 -19.52 17.66 -17.47
N ASP A 91 -18.51 18.36 -17.97
CA ASP A 91 -18.68 19.31 -19.06
C ASP A 91 -18.95 18.60 -20.39
N ALA A 92 -19.69 19.27 -21.27
CA ALA A 92 -20.07 18.72 -22.57
C ALA A 92 -18.86 18.33 -23.44
N ALA A 93 -17.76 19.07 -23.36
CA ALA A 93 -16.52 18.76 -24.06
C ALA A 93 -15.90 17.43 -23.59
N GLN A 94 -15.78 17.25 -22.27
CA GLN A 94 -15.25 16.01 -21.68
C GLN A 94 -16.10 14.78 -22.03
N VAL A 95 -17.43 14.94 -22.07
CA VAL A 95 -18.35 13.88 -22.50
C VAL A 95 -18.15 13.55 -23.98
N ALA A 96 -17.96 14.56 -24.84
CA ALA A 96 -17.70 14.35 -26.26
C ALA A 96 -16.38 13.60 -26.51
N ASP A 97 -15.30 14.00 -25.81
CA ASP A 97 -14.00 13.32 -25.88
C ASP A 97 -14.11 11.86 -25.40
N GLN A 98 -14.82 11.64 -24.30
CA GLN A 98 -15.07 10.31 -23.76
C GLN A 98 -15.83 9.41 -24.74
N MET A 99 -16.75 10.00 -25.52
CA MET A 99 -17.52 9.30 -26.54
C MET A 99 -16.73 9.03 -27.81
N GLN A 100 -15.88 9.96 -28.23
CA GLN A 100 -14.95 9.76 -29.33
C GLN A 100 -13.96 8.63 -29.03
N ALA A 101 -13.41 8.58 -27.82
CA ALA A 101 -12.54 7.49 -27.35
C ALA A 101 -13.24 6.11 -27.36
N ARG A 102 -14.58 6.08 -27.30
CA ARG A 102 -15.42 4.87 -27.37
C ARG A 102 -15.86 4.51 -28.79
N GLY A 103 -15.38 5.24 -29.80
CA GLY A 103 -15.62 4.94 -31.21
C GLY A 103 -16.87 5.58 -31.83
N PHE A 104 -17.50 6.54 -31.16
CA PHE A 104 -18.65 7.30 -31.71
C PHE A 104 -18.23 8.46 -32.64
N ALA A 105 -17.06 8.37 -33.26
CA ALA A 105 -16.53 9.39 -34.16
C ALA A 105 -17.36 9.47 -35.46
N GLY A 106 -17.65 10.69 -35.93
CA GLY A 106 -18.29 10.91 -37.23
C GLY A 106 -19.75 10.44 -37.34
N GLY A 107 -20.46 10.23 -36.22
CA GLY A 107 -21.87 9.83 -36.20
C GLY A 107 -22.12 8.34 -36.42
N ALA A 108 -21.06 7.52 -36.53
CA ALA A 108 -21.18 6.07 -36.58
C ALA A 108 -21.41 5.51 -35.18
N GLN A 109 -22.39 4.60 -35.04
CA GLN A 109 -22.59 3.86 -33.80
C GLN A 109 -21.82 2.53 -33.86
N PRO A 110 -20.83 2.31 -32.98
CA PRO A 110 -20.10 1.04 -32.92
C PRO A 110 -21.03 -0.13 -32.56
N ALA A 111 -20.71 -1.32 -33.05
CA ALA A 111 -21.47 -2.54 -32.77
C ALA A 111 -21.46 -2.87 -31.26
N GLY A 112 -22.56 -3.44 -30.76
CA GLY A 112 -22.67 -3.88 -29.36
C GLY A 112 -23.24 -2.85 -28.39
N TRP A 113 -23.64 -1.66 -28.86
CA TRP A 113 -24.32 -0.65 -28.05
C TRP A 113 -25.86 -0.71 -28.18
N PRO A 114 -26.62 -0.21 -27.18
CA PRO A 114 -28.08 -0.12 -27.25
C PRO A 114 -28.55 0.72 -28.43
N ARG A 115 -29.66 0.33 -29.07
CA ARG A 115 -30.20 1.05 -30.25
C ARG A 115 -30.50 2.52 -29.99
N ASN A 116 -30.98 2.86 -28.80
CA ASN A 116 -31.29 4.24 -28.40
C ASN A 116 -30.46 4.57 -27.15
N LEU A 117 -29.20 4.95 -27.37
CA LEU A 117 -28.31 5.45 -26.33
C LEU A 117 -28.35 6.98 -26.32
N ASN A 118 -28.80 7.57 -25.21
CA ASN A 118 -28.72 9.01 -24.97
C ASN A 118 -27.62 9.29 -23.95
N VAL A 119 -26.74 10.26 -24.23
CA VAL A 119 -25.69 10.68 -23.30
C VAL A 119 -25.81 12.17 -23.06
N LEU A 120 -25.99 12.55 -21.80
CA LEU A 120 -26.29 13.92 -21.37
C LEU A 120 -25.19 14.41 -20.44
N ALA A 121 -24.76 15.65 -20.63
CA ALA A 121 -23.86 16.34 -19.71
C ALA A 121 -24.68 17.13 -18.68
N MET A 122 -24.33 16.99 -17.41
CA MET A 122 -24.80 17.78 -16.28
C MET A 122 -23.61 18.59 -15.74
N PRO A 123 -23.30 19.75 -16.35
CA PRO A 123 -22.17 20.57 -15.93
C PRO A 123 -22.33 21.01 -14.46
N PRO A 124 -21.22 21.30 -13.75
CA PRO A 124 -21.27 21.86 -12.41
C PRO A 124 -22.10 23.15 -12.42
N ALA A 125 -22.87 23.38 -11.35
CA ALA A 125 -23.59 24.63 -11.21
C ALA A 125 -22.55 25.76 -11.16
N ALA A 126 -22.62 26.71 -12.09
CA ALA A 126 -21.79 27.90 -12.02
C ALA A 126 -22.08 28.60 -10.69
N GLU A 127 -21.06 28.75 -9.84
CA GLU A 127 -21.16 29.70 -8.75
C GLU A 127 -21.53 31.06 -9.36
N PRO A 128 -22.49 31.80 -8.77
CA PRO A 128 -22.78 33.14 -9.25
C PRO A 128 -21.47 33.91 -9.20
N ALA A 129 -20.98 34.36 -10.36
CA ALA A 129 -19.81 35.21 -10.43
C ALA A 129 -19.99 36.32 -9.40
N ASN A 130 -19.14 36.33 -8.36
CA ASN A 130 -18.94 37.51 -7.55
C ASN A 130 -18.40 38.55 -8.51
N GLY A 131 -19.33 39.32 -9.09
CA GLY A 131 -19.02 40.43 -9.95
C GLY A 131 -18.40 41.52 -9.09
N ASP A 132 -17.09 41.43 -8.86
CA ASP A 132 -16.24 42.58 -8.61
C ASP A 132 -16.21 43.39 -9.90
N ASN A 133 -17.31 44.08 -10.18
CA ASN A 133 -17.34 45.16 -11.15
C ASN A 133 -17.35 46.46 -10.35
N THR A 134 -16.14 46.97 -10.08
CA THR A 134 -15.92 48.36 -9.69
C THR A 134 -16.32 49.24 -10.86
N GLY A 135 -17.62 49.56 -10.95
CA GLY A 135 -18.19 50.42 -11.98
C GLY A 135 -19.43 51.09 -11.43
N ALA A 136 -19.32 52.37 -11.14
CA ALA A 136 -20.37 53.18 -10.54
C ALA A 136 -21.66 53.20 -11.39
N GLY A 137 -22.79 52.93 -10.72
CA GLY A 137 -24.13 53.40 -11.10
C GLY A 137 -24.95 52.53 -12.06
N ALA A 138 -25.76 51.59 -11.51
CA ALA A 138 -27.10 51.26 -12.02
C ALA A 138 -27.86 50.32 -11.05
N THR A 139 -28.97 50.82 -10.51
CA THR A 139 -30.18 50.13 -10.00
C THR A 139 -30.03 48.79 -9.26
N ALA A 140 -30.06 48.86 -7.93
CA ALA A 140 -30.34 47.73 -7.05
C ALA A 140 -31.83 47.37 -7.08
N ASP A 141 -32.24 46.45 -7.97
CA ASP A 141 -33.51 45.71 -7.81
C ASP A 141 -33.60 44.43 -8.69
N ALA A 142 -32.63 43.53 -8.56
CA ALA A 142 -32.78 42.15 -9.02
C ALA A 142 -32.91 41.23 -7.79
N PRO A 143 -34.02 40.49 -7.62
CA PRO A 143 -34.18 39.63 -6.46
C PRO A 143 -33.10 38.55 -6.48
N ARG A 144 -32.31 38.46 -5.39
CA ARG A 144 -31.43 37.32 -5.12
C ARG A 144 -32.28 36.06 -5.27
N ARG A 145 -32.04 35.26 -6.31
CA ARG A 145 -32.80 34.02 -6.58
C ARG A 145 -32.71 33.16 -5.32
N ALA A 146 -33.83 32.98 -4.62
CA ALA A 146 -33.92 32.07 -3.49
C ALA A 146 -33.43 30.69 -3.92
N ALA A 147 -32.72 29.99 -3.04
CA ALA A 147 -32.32 28.61 -3.28
C ALA A 147 -33.57 27.81 -3.70
N PRO A 148 -33.50 26.99 -4.77
CA PRO A 148 -34.65 26.22 -5.21
C PRO A 148 -35.20 25.40 -4.05
N GLY A 149 -36.51 25.50 -3.79
CA GLY A 149 -37.17 24.71 -2.74
C GLY A 149 -37.07 23.20 -3.00
N PRO A 150 -37.45 22.37 -2.02
CA PRO A 150 -37.53 20.92 -2.18
C PRO A 150 -38.27 20.54 -3.48
N PHE A 151 -37.87 19.44 -4.12
CA PHE A 151 -38.38 18.96 -5.41
C PHE A 151 -38.06 19.80 -6.66
N ALA A 152 -37.71 21.09 -6.54
CA ALA A 152 -37.45 21.93 -7.71
C ALA A 152 -36.24 21.42 -8.53
N ARG A 153 -35.19 20.96 -7.84
CA ARG A 153 -33.99 20.36 -8.47
C ARG A 153 -34.32 19.05 -9.16
N LEU A 154 -35.02 18.15 -8.47
CA LEU A 154 -35.46 16.86 -8.97
C LEU A 154 -36.36 17.00 -10.22
N THR A 155 -37.39 17.85 -10.12
CA THR A 155 -38.32 18.11 -11.24
C THR A 155 -37.62 18.80 -12.40
N GLY A 156 -36.64 19.67 -12.15
CA GLY A 156 -35.77 20.25 -13.16
C GLY A 156 -34.97 19.20 -13.93
N GLY A 157 -34.32 18.28 -13.21
CA GLY A 157 -33.56 17.16 -13.79
C GLY A 157 -34.43 16.25 -14.67
N LEU A 158 -35.59 15.82 -14.15
CA LEU A 158 -36.55 15.03 -14.92
C LEU A 158 -37.08 15.80 -16.15
N ARG A 159 -37.39 17.10 -16.00
CA ARG A 159 -37.86 17.91 -17.13
C ARG A 159 -36.82 18.02 -18.24
N ALA A 160 -35.54 18.15 -17.88
CA ALA A 160 -34.44 18.18 -18.86
C ALA A 160 -34.34 16.85 -19.64
N MET A 161 -34.63 15.72 -18.99
CA MET A 161 -34.62 14.40 -19.64
C MET A 161 -35.88 14.14 -20.48
N LYS A 162 -37.00 14.80 -20.20
CA LYS A 162 -38.31 14.54 -20.85
C LYS A 162 -38.23 14.58 -22.39
N ARG A 163 -37.38 15.44 -22.97
CA ARG A 163 -37.21 15.57 -24.43
C ARG A 163 -36.63 14.33 -25.11
N TYR A 164 -35.95 13.47 -24.34
CA TYR A 164 -35.35 12.22 -24.83
C TYR A 164 -36.29 11.00 -24.70
N GLY A 165 -37.47 11.20 -24.09
CA GLY A 165 -38.55 10.23 -24.02
C GLY A 165 -38.42 9.25 -22.85
N PHE A 166 -39.41 9.27 -21.96
CA PHE A 166 -39.55 8.28 -20.88
C PHE A 166 -40.22 7.00 -21.41
N ARG A 167 -39.41 6.09 -21.95
CA ARG A 167 -39.86 4.80 -22.47
C ARG A 167 -39.95 3.77 -21.34
N ALA A 168 -41.00 2.97 -21.32
CA ALA A 168 -41.11 1.90 -20.34
C ALA A 168 -39.98 0.86 -20.51
N ARG A 169 -39.48 0.30 -19.41
CA ARG A 169 -38.37 -0.68 -19.37
C ARG A 169 -37.03 -0.15 -19.91
N SER A 170 -36.83 1.16 -19.84
CA SER A 170 -35.54 1.80 -20.11
C SER A 170 -34.66 1.83 -18.86
N LEU A 171 -33.36 2.03 -19.08
CA LEU A 171 -32.34 2.09 -18.03
C LEU A 171 -31.69 3.47 -18.02
N TYR A 172 -31.59 4.08 -16.84
CA TYR A 172 -30.97 5.39 -16.65
C TYR A 172 -29.82 5.29 -15.66
N PHE A 173 -28.67 5.86 -16.01
CA PHE A 173 -27.55 6.11 -15.10
C PHE A 173 -27.42 7.62 -14.89
N VAL A 174 -27.34 8.07 -13.65
CA VAL A 174 -27.16 9.48 -13.31
C VAL A 174 -25.96 9.64 -12.39
N GLU A 175 -24.84 10.10 -12.96
CA GLU A 175 -23.65 10.51 -12.22
C GLU A 175 -23.90 11.84 -11.50
N GLY A 176 -23.42 11.96 -10.26
CA GLY A 176 -23.59 13.19 -9.46
C GLY A 176 -25.04 13.44 -9.05
N ALA A 177 -25.83 12.38 -8.89
CA ALA A 177 -27.27 12.47 -8.63
C ALA A 177 -27.63 13.26 -7.35
N GLN A 178 -26.70 13.38 -6.39
CA GLN A 178 -26.88 14.21 -5.20
C GLN A 178 -27.27 15.67 -5.52
N ARG A 179 -26.90 16.17 -6.70
CA ARG A 179 -27.26 17.52 -7.18
C ARG A 179 -28.77 17.69 -7.44
N TRP A 180 -29.51 16.61 -7.62
CA TRP A 180 -30.96 16.63 -7.85
C TRP A 180 -31.77 16.71 -6.56
N PHE A 181 -31.12 16.49 -5.41
CA PHE A 181 -31.79 16.39 -4.13
C PHE A 181 -31.39 17.52 -3.18
N SER A 182 -32.20 17.68 -2.15
CA SER A 182 -31.90 18.47 -0.95
C SER A 182 -30.98 17.65 -0.03
N TRP A 183 -29.74 17.40 -0.47
CA TRP A 183 -28.83 16.40 0.12
C TRP A 183 -28.46 16.62 1.60
N ASP A 184 -28.55 17.86 2.06
CA ASP A 184 -28.24 18.27 3.44
C ASP A 184 -29.46 18.20 4.38
N ASP A 185 -30.67 17.99 3.86
CA ASP A 185 -31.91 17.83 4.64
C ASP A 185 -32.43 16.38 4.49
N PRO A 186 -32.23 15.53 5.51
CA PRO A 186 -32.68 14.14 5.48
C PRO A 186 -34.16 13.92 5.23
N ILE A 187 -35.02 14.82 5.71
CA ILE A 187 -36.47 14.66 5.62
C ILE A 187 -36.90 14.98 4.18
N ALA A 188 -36.47 16.15 3.66
CA ALA A 188 -36.71 16.52 2.28
C ALA A 188 -36.13 15.51 1.29
N LEU A 189 -34.92 14.99 1.56
CA LEU A 189 -34.28 13.95 0.74
C LEU A 189 -35.13 12.67 0.67
N ALA A 190 -35.69 12.23 1.81
CA ALA A 190 -36.55 11.04 1.85
C ALA A 190 -37.86 11.24 1.07
N ASP A 191 -38.49 12.41 1.19
CA ASP A 191 -39.72 12.75 0.46
C ASP A 191 -39.46 12.84 -1.06
N GLU A 192 -38.36 13.48 -1.46
CA GLU A 192 -37.93 13.56 -2.86
C GLU A 192 -37.61 12.17 -3.44
N ALA A 193 -36.97 11.29 -2.66
CA ALA A 193 -36.67 9.93 -3.07
C ALA A 193 -37.92 9.06 -3.18
N HIS A 194 -38.90 9.22 -2.29
CA HIS A 194 -40.20 8.55 -2.40
C HIS A 194 -40.90 8.91 -3.70
N ALA A 195 -41.00 10.19 -4.02
CA ALA A 195 -41.60 10.65 -5.27
C ALA A 195 -40.86 10.11 -6.50
N LEU A 196 -39.53 10.06 -6.45
CA LEU A 196 -38.72 9.50 -7.54
C LEU A 196 -38.92 7.98 -7.68
N ALA A 197 -39.01 7.25 -6.58
CA ALA A 197 -39.27 5.80 -6.59
C ALA A 197 -40.67 5.47 -7.11
N ASP A 198 -41.69 6.24 -6.70
CA ASP A 198 -43.04 6.16 -7.27
C ASP A 198 -43.02 6.41 -8.77
N TRP A 199 -42.33 7.47 -9.21
CA TRP A 199 -42.17 7.78 -10.63
C TRP A 199 -41.50 6.64 -11.41
N CYS A 200 -40.41 6.06 -10.88
CA CYS A 200 -39.74 4.91 -11.48
C CYS A 200 -40.72 3.73 -11.65
N ARG A 201 -41.49 3.41 -10.61
CA ARG A 201 -42.51 2.35 -10.62
C ARG A 201 -43.62 2.62 -11.63
N THR A 202 -44.18 3.83 -11.66
CA THR A 202 -45.23 4.22 -12.61
C THR A 202 -44.78 4.10 -14.06
N HIS A 203 -43.56 4.54 -14.36
CA HIS A 203 -43.02 4.50 -15.72
C HIS A 203 -42.28 3.20 -16.06
N ARG A 204 -42.13 2.28 -15.09
CA ARG A 204 -41.35 1.03 -15.21
C ARG A 204 -39.92 1.27 -15.68
N ILE A 205 -39.27 2.30 -15.14
CA ILE A 205 -37.90 2.70 -15.48
C ILE A 205 -36.96 2.21 -14.39
N ALA A 206 -35.84 1.59 -14.79
CA ALA A 206 -34.75 1.29 -13.86
C ALA A 206 -33.82 2.51 -13.78
N LEU A 207 -33.64 3.08 -12.59
CA LEU A 207 -32.83 4.27 -12.38
C LEU A 207 -31.69 3.97 -11.40
N VAL A 208 -30.45 4.17 -11.85
CA VAL A 208 -29.23 4.01 -11.07
C VAL A 208 -28.64 5.39 -10.79
N LEU A 209 -28.63 5.78 -9.53
CA LEU A 209 -28.05 7.02 -9.02
C LEU A 209 -26.62 6.74 -8.57
N LEU A 210 -25.63 7.38 -9.20
CA LEU A 210 -24.24 7.35 -8.74
C LEU A 210 -23.99 8.60 -7.90
N LEU A 211 -23.66 8.37 -6.63
CA LEU A 211 -23.61 9.36 -5.59
C LEU A 211 -22.18 9.59 -5.14
N ASP A 212 -21.74 10.84 -5.22
CA ASP A 212 -20.40 11.26 -4.83
C ASP A 212 -20.50 12.45 -3.86
N PRO A 213 -20.82 12.20 -2.57
CA PRO A 213 -21.10 13.26 -1.62
C PRO A 213 -19.88 14.14 -1.32
N GLU A 214 -18.67 13.61 -1.47
CA GLU A 214 -17.41 14.34 -1.27
C GLU A 214 -17.12 15.33 -2.41
N ALA A 215 -17.70 15.13 -3.60
CA ALA A 215 -17.61 16.08 -4.73
C ALA A 215 -18.14 17.47 -4.39
N THR A 216 -19.07 17.57 -3.43
CA THR A 216 -19.67 18.85 -3.02
C THR A 216 -18.82 19.58 -1.97
N ARG A 217 -17.90 18.86 -1.29
CA ARG A 217 -17.05 19.39 -0.22
C ARG A 217 -15.66 19.83 -0.71
N ALA A 218 -15.14 19.21 -1.77
CA ALA A 218 -13.83 19.52 -2.33
C ALA A 218 -13.92 20.63 -3.39
N GLY A 219 -13.59 21.86 -3.01
CA GLY A 219 -13.29 22.93 -3.98
C GLY A 219 -11.98 22.62 -4.70
N GLY A 220 -12.03 22.37 -6.01
CA GLY A 220 -10.94 22.58 -6.97
C GLY A 220 -9.61 21.81 -6.85
N GLU A 221 -9.28 21.12 -5.76
CA GLU A 221 -8.01 20.40 -5.64
C GLU A 221 -8.08 18.97 -6.21
N ALA A 222 -7.01 18.57 -6.89
CA ALA A 222 -6.90 17.32 -7.62
C ALA A 222 -7.09 16.11 -6.68
N ARG A 223 -8.17 15.37 -6.93
CA ARG A 223 -8.61 14.20 -6.16
C ARG A 223 -7.50 13.16 -6.03
N THR A 224 -7.10 12.90 -4.78
CA THR A 224 -6.43 11.66 -4.39
C THR A 224 -7.48 10.63 -4.00
N ASP A 225 -7.48 9.46 -4.66
CA ASP A 225 -8.45 8.36 -4.49
C ASP A 225 -8.40 7.69 -3.09
N ASP A 226 -7.49 8.09 -2.20
CA ASP A 226 -7.28 7.52 -0.87
C ASP A 226 -8.11 8.17 0.25
N ALA A 227 -9.05 9.06 -0.09
CA ALA A 227 -10.07 9.44 0.88
C ALA A 227 -10.93 8.20 1.16
N PRO A 228 -10.99 7.67 2.40
CA PRO A 228 -11.85 6.55 2.74
C PRO A 228 -13.30 7.02 2.53
N LEU A 229 -13.82 6.76 1.33
CA LEU A 229 -15.12 7.27 0.91
C LEU A 229 -16.19 6.64 1.80
N VAL A 230 -16.63 7.44 2.77
CA VAL A 230 -17.72 7.25 3.73
C VAL A 230 -17.43 6.22 4.83
N ARG A 231 -16.84 6.68 5.94
CA ARG A 231 -17.06 6.05 7.27
C ARG A 231 -18.57 6.01 7.54
N ASP A 232 -19.06 4.94 8.18
CA ASP A 232 -20.47 4.73 8.56
C ASP A 232 -21.16 5.93 9.26
N ALA A 233 -20.39 6.86 9.82
CA ALA A 233 -20.88 8.03 10.56
C ALA A 233 -21.77 9.00 9.73
N ASP A 234 -21.56 9.12 8.41
CA ASP A 234 -22.36 10.03 7.56
C ASP A 234 -23.66 9.37 7.03
N ARG A 235 -23.94 8.10 7.35
CA ARG A 235 -25.05 7.32 6.75
C ARG A 235 -26.29 7.23 7.63
N ALA A 236 -26.11 7.17 8.96
CA ALA A 236 -27.22 7.18 9.92
C ALA A 236 -28.30 8.26 9.64
N PRO A 237 -27.94 9.52 9.31
CA PRO A 237 -28.93 10.54 9.01
C PRO A 237 -29.70 10.29 7.71
N ARG A 238 -29.20 9.48 6.75
CA ARG A 238 -29.79 9.26 5.42
C ARG A 238 -30.49 7.91 5.26
N SER A 239 -30.75 7.21 6.37
CA SER A 239 -31.41 5.91 6.40
C SER A 239 -32.78 5.90 5.72
N GLY A 240 -33.56 6.99 5.82
CA GLY A 240 -34.84 7.15 5.13
C GLY A 240 -34.72 7.09 3.60
N PHE A 241 -33.69 7.75 3.03
CA PHE A 241 -33.38 7.69 1.60
C PHE A 241 -33.00 6.27 1.16
N HIS A 242 -32.13 5.61 1.94
CA HIS A 242 -31.70 4.24 1.65
C HIS A 242 -32.88 3.28 1.68
N GLY A 243 -33.75 3.36 2.70
CA GLY A 243 -34.91 2.46 2.85
C GLY A 243 -35.88 2.45 1.66
N ILE A 244 -35.92 3.53 0.88
CA ILE A 244 -36.78 3.68 -0.31
C ILE A 244 -36.16 3.00 -1.55
N CYS A 245 -34.83 2.88 -1.59
CA CYS A 245 -34.12 2.29 -2.72
C CYS A 245 -34.31 0.77 -2.76
N SER A 246 -34.35 0.21 -3.97
CA SER A 246 -34.34 -1.22 -4.23
C SER A 246 -32.97 -1.85 -3.98
N GLY A 247 -31.89 -1.08 -4.06
CA GLY A 247 -30.55 -1.51 -3.68
C GLY A 247 -29.61 -0.34 -3.41
N VAL A 248 -28.71 -0.55 -2.46
CA VAL A 248 -27.63 0.36 -2.08
C VAL A 248 -26.32 -0.42 -2.08
N ALA A 249 -25.37 0.05 -2.88
CA ALA A 249 -24.04 -0.52 -2.98
C ALA A 249 -22.97 0.57 -3.06
N GLN A 250 -21.71 0.18 -2.95
CA GLN A 250 -20.58 1.09 -2.90
C GLN A 250 -19.43 0.53 -3.71
N LEU A 251 -18.82 1.42 -4.48
CA LEU A 251 -17.58 1.18 -5.19
C LEU A 251 -16.51 2.03 -4.52
N GLN A 252 -15.78 1.42 -3.59
CA GLN A 252 -14.78 2.09 -2.77
C GLN A 252 -13.38 1.68 -3.20
N ARG A 253 -12.41 2.57 -3.01
CA ARG A 253 -11.01 2.22 -3.08
C ARG A 253 -10.37 2.42 -1.71
N THR A 254 -9.67 1.39 -1.24
CA THR A 254 -9.05 1.36 0.08
C THR A 254 -7.64 0.84 -0.05
N HIS A 255 -6.65 1.68 0.28
CA HIS A 255 -5.22 1.34 0.16
C HIS A 255 -4.84 0.81 -1.24
N GLY A 256 -5.50 1.31 -2.29
CA GLY A 256 -5.29 0.88 -3.67
C GLY A 256 -6.08 -0.36 -4.13
N GLU A 257 -6.76 -1.08 -3.23
CA GLU A 257 -7.71 -2.12 -3.61
C GLU A 257 -9.06 -1.50 -3.99
N LEU A 258 -9.65 -1.95 -5.09
CA LEU A 258 -11.03 -1.61 -5.44
C LEU A 258 -11.97 -2.62 -4.79
N LEU A 259 -12.97 -2.17 -4.04
CA LEU A 259 -13.91 -2.99 -3.30
C LEU A 259 -15.34 -2.69 -3.76
N TRP A 260 -16.13 -3.74 -3.92
CA TRP A 260 -17.58 -3.70 -4.06
C TRP A 260 -18.21 -4.07 -2.73
N VAL A 261 -18.90 -3.12 -2.10
CA VAL A 261 -19.61 -3.32 -0.83
C VAL A 261 -21.10 -3.23 -1.11
N VAL A 262 -21.84 -4.28 -0.79
CA VAL A 262 -23.30 -4.31 -0.89
C VAL A 262 -23.87 -4.06 0.50
N ASP A 263 -24.41 -2.87 0.74
CA ASP A 263 -25.15 -2.61 1.98
C ASP A 263 -26.43 -3.44 1.99
N PHE A 264 -27.23 -3.30 0.93
CA PHE A 264 -28.29 -4.23 0.61
C PHE A 264 -28.67 -4.17 -0.88
N TRP A 265 -29.13 -5.28 -1.46
CA TRP A 265 -29.62 -5.32 -2.85
C TRP A 265 -30.81 -6.27 -2.96
N ARG A 266 -31.93 -5.77 -3.51
CA ARG A 266 -33.16 -6.55 -3.72
C ARG A 266 -33.25 -6.98 -5.18
N ALA A 267 -33.36 -8.29 -5.40
CA ALA A 267 -33.58 -8.90 -6.70
C ALA A 267 -34.67 -9.97 -6.58
N GLY A 268 -35.87 -9.69 -7.06
CA GLY A 268 -37.06 -10.50 -6.79
C GLY A 268 -37.28 -10.70 -5.30
N ASP A 269 -37.36 -11.95 -4.87
CA ASP A 269 -37.53 -12.35 -3.47
C ASP A 269 -36.19 -12.47 -2.71
N THR A 270 -35.07 -12.15 -3.35
CA THR A 270 -33.74 -12.25 -2.74
C THR A 270 -33.24 -10.91 -2.22
N LEU A 271 -32.59 -10.94 -1.05
CA LEU A 271 -31.92 -9.81 -0.42
C LEU A 271 -30.46 -10.19 -0.15
N ALA A 272 -29.53 -9.53 -0.83
CA ALA A 272 -28.12 -9.55 -0.44
C ALA A 272 -27.86 -8.38 0.52
N ALA A 273 -27.05 -8.56 1.57
CA ALA A 273 -26.71 -7.49 2.51
C ALA A 273 -25.39 -7.76 3.23
N GLY A 274 -24.60 -6.71 3.47
CA GLY A 274 -23.33 -6.77 4.22
C GLY A 274 -22.18 -7.50 3.52
N GLU A 275 -22.24 -7.67 2.20
CA GLU A 275 -21.25 -8.43 1.44
C GLU A 275 -20.14 -7.52 0.88
N VAL A 276 -18.88 -7.96 0.96
CA VAL A 276 -17.72 -7.22 0.43
C VAL A 276 -16.94 -8.11 -0.54
N ARG A 277 -16.64 -7.62 -1.74
CA ARG A 277 -15.81 -8.32 -2.73
C ARG A 277 -14.74 -7.42 -3.32
N PRO A 278 -13.47 -7.88 -3.38
CA PRO A 278 -12.45 -7.18 -4.12
C PRO A 278 -12.72 -7.27 -5.62
N LEU A 279 -12.58 -6.13 -6.29
CA LEU A 279 -12.70 -5.98 -7.74
C LEU A 279 -11.33 -5.78 -8.36
N ARG A 280 -11.19 -6.26 -9.60
CA ARG A 280 -10.05 -6.03 -10.48
C ARG A 280 -10.51 -5.62 -11.86
N PHE A 281 -9.63 -4.99 -12.62
CA PHE A 281 -9.85 -4.69 -14.03
C PHE A 281 -9.47 -5.92 -14.86
N ALA A 282 -10.45 -6.52 -15.52
CA ALA A 282 -10.27 -7.57 -16.51
C ALA A 282 -9.68 -7.00 -17.83
N PRO A 283 -9.17 -7.87 -18.73
CA PRO A 283 -8.76 -7.44 -20.07
C PRO A 283 -9.86 -6.63 -20.78
N GLY A 284 -9.51 -5.47 -21.32
CA GLY A 284 -10.48 -4.54 -21.94
C GLY A 284 -11.10 -3.51 -20.99
N GLY A 285 -10.68 -3.47 -19.71
CA GLY A 285 -11.08 -2.41 -18.76
C GLY A 285 -12.39 -2.68 -18.02
N ARG A 286 -12.94 -3.89 -18.12
CA ARG A 286 -14.16 -4.29 -17.38
C ARG A 286 -13.86 -4.57 -15.92
N LEU A 287 -14.85 -4.43 -15.04
CA LEU A 287 -14.75 -4.83 -13.64
C LEU A 287 -15.06 -6.32 -13.46
N SER A 288 -14.24 -7.01 -12.68
CA SER A 288 -14.46 -8.40 -12.30
C SER A 288 -14.18 -8.60 -10.82
N ALA A 289 -15.07 -9.29 -10.12
CA ALA A 289 -14.83 -9.79 -8.79
C ALA A 289 -14.00 -11.07 -8.85
N ASN A 290 -13.09 -11.25 -7.89
CA ASN A 290 -12.41 -12.54 -7.72
C ASN A 290 -13.39 -13.53 -7.08
N VAL A 291 -13.67 -14.65 -7.77
CA VAL A 291 -14.49 -15.73 -7.23
C VAL A 291 -13.54 -16.77 -6.65
N ASP A 292 -13.54 -16.92 -5.32
CA ASP A 292 -12.84 -18.03 -4.67
C ASP A 292 -13.41 -19.35 -5.21
N GLY A 293 -12.63 -20.04 -6.07
CA GLY A 293 -12.91 -21.40 -6.53
C GLY A 293 -13.41 -21.58 -7.98
N GLY A 294 -13.50 -20.53 -8.80
CA GLY A 294 -13.93 -20.65 -10.20
C GLY A 294 -12.84 -20.28 -11.20
N ALA A 295 -12.05 -21.26 -11.66
CA ALA A 295 -11.06 -21.05 -12.71
C ALA A 295 -11.73 -20.58 -14.02
N THR A 296 -11.55 -19.33 -14.41
CA THR A 296 -11.78 -18.94 -15.82
C THR A 296 -10.87 -17.84 -16.37
N GLU A 297 -10.12 -17.10 -15.54
CA GLU A 297 -9.00 -16.24 -15.98
C GLU A 297 -7.86 -16.33 -14.96
N PRO A 298 -6.58 -16.48 -15.36
CA PRO A 298 -5.49 -16.47 -14.40
C PRO A 298 -5.45 -15.11 -13.69
N ALA A 299 -5.45 -15.11 -12.35
CA ALA A 299 -5.42 -13.91 -11.52
C ALA A 299 -4.29 -12.91 -11.87
N HIS A 300 -3.28 -13.38 -12.61
CA HIS A 300 -2.15 -12.62 -13.15
C HIS A 300 -2.49 -11.70 -14.36
N ARG A 301 -3.62 -11.91 -15.04
CA ARG A 301 -4.11 -11.01 -16.11
C ARG A 301 -5.03 -9.91 -15.60
N MET A 302 -5.62 -10.12 -14.43
CA MET A 302 -6.50 -9.16 -13.78
C MET A 302 -5.67 -8.07 -13.13
N LYS A 303 -5.99 -6.81 -13.45
CA LYS A 303 -5.26 -5.66 -12.98
C LYS A 303 -5.84 -5.04 -11.71
N ILE A 304 -4.98 -4.51 -10.84
CA ILE A 304 -5.37 -3.77 -9.64
C ILE A 304 -6.01 -2.42 -10.05
N ALA A 305 -5.43 -1.76 -11.05
CA ALA A 305 -5.94 -0.51 -11.62
C ALA A 305 -5.67 -0.43 -13.13
N SER A 306 -6.32 0.52 -13.80
CA SER A 306 -6.17 0.71 -15.24
C SER A 306 -4.74 1.05 -15.66
N ASP A 307 -4.00 1.77 -14.82
CA ASP A 307 -2.64 2.25 -15.02
C ASP A 307 -1.56 1.28 -14.53
N GLU A 308 -1.91 0.04 -14.16
CA GLU A 308 -0.96 -0.89 -13.54
C GLU A 308 0.29 -1.21 -14.40
N ASP A 309 0.12 -1.12 -15.72
CA ASP A 309 1.19 -1.34 -16.69
C ASP A 309 2.10 -0.12 -16.88
N ARG A 310 1.71 1.05 -16.36
CA ARG A 310 2.49 2.29 -16.47
C ARG A 310 3.71 2.20 -15.56
N VAL A 311 4.88 2.46 -16.13
CA VAL A 311 6.16 2.54 -15.39
C VAL A 311 6.76 3.92 -15.61
N VAL A 312 7.03 4.64 -14.52
CA VAL A 312 7.68 5.95 -14.52
C VAL A 312 9.06 5.78 -13.88
N VAL A 313 10.11 6.17 -14.60
CA VAL A 313 11.50 5.93 -14.20
C VAL A 313 12.34 7.20 -14.29
N SER A 314 13.14 7.44 -13.25
CA SER A 314 14.17 8.49 -13.28
C SER A 314 15.25 8.16 -14.31
N ARG A 315 15.65 9.12 -15.13
CA ARG A 315 16.64 8.95 -16.21
C ARG A 315 17.95 8.36 -15.71
N ALA A 316 18.36 8.72 -14.50
CA ALA A 316 19.59 8.24 -13.88
C ALA A 316 19.58 6.73 -13.59
N VAL A 317 18.41 6.07 -13.54
CA VAL A 317 18.33 4.60 -13.41
C VAL A 317 18.90 3.88 -14.64
N LEU A 318 18.85 4.52 -15.81
CA LEU A 318 19.21 3.90 -17.07
C LEU A 318 20.69 4.05 -17.45
N ASP A 319 21.51 4.81 -16.69
CA ASP A 319 22.95 5.03 -16.93
C ASP A 319 23.33 5.30 -18.40
N GLY A 320 22.50 6.07 -19.12
CA GLY A 320 22.77 6.40 -20.53
C GLY A 320 22.56 5.24 -21.52
N ALA A 321 21.86 4.17 -21.13
CA ALA A 321 21.46 3.10 -22.04
C ALA A 321 20.69 3.66 -23.24
N ASN A 322 21.15 3.34 -24.44
CA ASN A 322 20.59 3.86 -25.69
C ASN A 322 19.22 3.25 -26.05
N ARG A 323 18.75 2.25 -25.28
CA ARG A 323 17.49 1.55 -25.52
C ARG A 323 16.71 1.41 -24.22
N VAL A 324 15.65 2.21 -24.12
CA VAL A 324 14.67 2.15 -23.02
C VAL A 324 13.70 0.99 -23.31
N PRO A 325 13.28 0.22 -22.29
CA PRO A 325 12.18 -0.74 -22.45
C PRO A 325 10.91 -0.07 -22.99
N ASP A 326 10.20 -0.76 -23.88
CA ASP A 326 8.96 -0.24 -24.46
C ASP A 326 7.91 0.03 -23.36
N GLY A 327 7.27 1.20 -23.43
CA GLY A 327 6.21 1.59 -22.49
C GLY A 327 6.69 2.22 -21.17
N TRP A 328 8.00 2.42 -20.98
CA TRP A 328 8.53 3.15 -19.83
C TRP A 328 8.56 4.66 -20.09
N GLU A 329 8.00 5.43 -19.16
CA GLU A 329 8.02 6.89 -19.15
C GLU A 329 9.29 7.36 -18.42
N VAL A 330 10.23 7.96 -19.15
CA VAL A 330 11.51 8.43 -18.59
C VAL A 330 11.41 9.90 -18.23
N VAL A 331 11.63 10.23 -16.96
CA VAL A 331 11.61 11.59 -16.41
C VAL A 331 12.99 12.00 -15.90
N GLU A 332 13.21 13.29 -15.65
CA GLU A 332 14.54 13.85 -15.34
C GLU A 332 15.14 13.28 -14.03
N ASP A 333 14.39 13.32 -12.94
CA ASP A 333 14.87 13.00 -11.59
C ASP A 333 13.78 12.35 -10.72
N ASN A 334 14.11 12.06 -9.46
CA ASN A 334 13.17 11.44 -8.51
C ASN A 334 11.96 12.35 -8.23
N ALA A 335 12.16 13.66 -8.12
CA ALA A 335 11.06 14.61 -7.89
C ALA A 335 10.06 14.60 -9.06
N ALA A 336 10.55 14.50 -10.30
CA ALA A 336 9.70 14.35 -11.47
C ALA A 336 8.95 13.01 -11.49
N VAL A 337 9.54 11.92 -10.96
CA VAL A 337 8.82 10.64 -10.76
C VAL A 337 7.67 10.84 -9.78
N VAL A 338 7.92 11.51 -8.64
CA VAL A 338 6.88 11.81 -7.65
C VAL A 338 5.73 12.60 -8.28
N ALA A 339 6.04 13.67 -9.03
CA ALA A 339 5.04 14.49 -9.70
C ALA A 339 4.22 13.70 -10.74
N ALA A 340 4.87 12.90 -11.59
CA ALA A 340 4.21 12.09 -12.61
C ALA A 340 3.33 10.97 -12.03
N CYS A 341 3.65 10.51 -10.82
CA CYS A 341 2.92 9.48 -10.08
C CYS A 341 1.92 10.04 -9.06
N ALA A 342 1.80 11.36 -8.87
CA ALA A 342 0.92 11.96 -7.84
C ALA A 342 -0.56 11.51 -7.91
N HIS A 343 -1.03 11.13 -9.10
CA HIS A 343 -2.38 10.61 -9.35
C HIS A 343 -2.39 9.17 -9.87
N ALA A 344 -1.26 8.46 -9.77
CA ALA A 344 -1.18 7.06 -10.17
C ALA A 344 -1.83 6.17 -9.11
N GLN A 345 -2.49 5.10 -9.57
CA GLN A 345 -3.25 4.21 -8.71
C GLN A 345 -2.50 2.91 -8.48
N ALA A 346 -2.05 2.26 -9.54
CA ALA A 346 -1.23 1.05 -9.44
C ALA A 346 0.00 1.10 -10.35
N ALA A 347 0.44 2.27 -10.81
CA ALA A 347 1.67 2.39 -11.59
C ALA A 347 2.91 1.92 -10.81
N THR A 348 4.03 1.82 -11.51
CA THR A 348 5.33 1.54 -10.89
C THR A 348 6.24 2.76 -10.97
N ALA A 349 6.59 3.32 -9.81
CA ALA A 349 7.57 4.39 -9.66
C ALA A 349 8.96 3.78 -9.44
N VAL A 350 9.92 4.16 -10.27
CA VAL A 350 11.30 3.68 -10.20
C VAL A 350 12.23 4.86 -9.90
N LEU A 351 12.67 4.93 -8.64
CA LEU A 351 13.55 5.96 -8.11
C LEU A 351 15.02 5.49 -8.15
N VAL A 352 15.95 6.44 -8.13
CA VAL A 352 17.39 6.17 -8.07
C VAL A 352 17.95 6.52 -6.70
N PHE A 353 18.88 5.70 -6.20
CA PHE A 353 19.78 6.03 -5.10
C PHE A 353 21.21 6.14 -5.64
N ARG A 354 21.90 7.27 -5.42
CA ARG A 354 23.28 7.47 -5.90
C ARG A 354 24.31 7.70 -4.80
N SER A 355 23.93 8.47 -3.79
CA SER A 355 24.82 8.88 -2.70
C SER A 355 24.07 9.01 -1.38
N HIS A 356 24.76 8.84 -0.27
CA HIS A 356 24.20 9.02 1.08
C HIS A 356 23.61 10.42 1.30
N ALA A 357 24.18 11.47 0.70
CA ALA A 357 23.63 12.84 0.74
C ALA A 357 22.17 12.95 0.24
N GLN A 358 21.71 12.02 -0.60
CA GLN A 358 20.34 12.01 -1.14
C GLN A 358 19.37 11.14 -0.34
N LEU A 359 19.83 10.48 0.72
CA LEU A 359 19.03 9.49 1.46
C LEU A 359 17.78 10.11 2.07
N GLU A 360 17.88 11.30 2.66
CA GLU A 360 16.73 11.98 3.26
C GLU A 360 15.68 12.33 2.19
N ALA A 361 16.11 12.92 1.07
CA ALA A 361 15.23 13.27 -0.04
C ALA A 361 14.55 12.02 -0.62
N LEU A 362 15.30 10.92 -0.79
CA LEU A 362 14.75 9.65 -1.24
C LEU A 362 13.69 9.09 -0.27
N CYS A 363 13.94 9.16 1.04
CA CYS A 363 12.96 8.74 2.04
C CYS A 363 11.69 9.61 1.98
N ALA A 364 11.84 10.92 1.82
CA ALA A 364 10.72 11.83 1.66
C ALA A 364 9.89 11.50 0.40
N ASP A 365 10.54 11.25 -0.74
CA ASP A 365 9.89 10.88 -2.00
C ASP A 365 9.10 9.56 -1.89
N VAL A 366 9.74 8.52 -1.34
CA VAL A 366 9.10 7.21 -1.11
C VAL A 366 7.91 7.34 -0.17
N HIS A 367 8.05 8.10 0.92
CA HIS A 367 6.99 8.31 1.87
C HIS A 367 5.82 9.08 1.25
N ALA A 368 6.10 10.16 0.54
CA ALA A 368 5.09 10.98 -0.14
C ALA A 368 4.27 10.15 -1.13
N LEU A 369 4.94 9.37 -1.99
CA LEU A 369 4.28 8.46 -2.93
C LEU A 369 3.39 7.45 -2.21
N ARG A 370 3.89 6.83 -1.13
CA ARG A 370 3.13 5.83 -0.38
C ARG A 370 1.92 6.43 0.33
N ARG A 371 2.01 7.68 0.81
CA ARG A 371 0.92 8.42 1.47
C ARG A 371 -0.13 8.93 0.49
N GLN A 372 0.26 9.29 -0.74
CA GLN A 372 -0.63 9.86 -1.75
C GLN A 372 -1.34 8.80 -2.60
N CYS A 373 -0.65 7.70 -2.91
CA CYS A 373 -1.11 6.69 -3.87
C CYS A 373 -1.48 5.33 -3.25
N GLY A 374 -1.25 5.16 -1.94
CA GLY A 374 -1.63 3.96 -1.20
C GLY A 374 -0.78 2.72 -1.52
N GLY A 375 -1.33 1.54 -1.18
CA GLY A 375 -0.63 0.24 -1.24
C GLY A 375 -0.50 -0.37 -2.63
N ALA A 376 -1.31 0.06 -3.60
CA ALA A 376 -1.28 -0.47 -4.97
C ALA A 376 -0.15 0.11 -5.84
N LEU A 377 0.38 1.29 -5.50
CA LEU A 377 1.55 1.83 -6.16
C LEU A 377 2.78 0.97 -5.84
N LYS A 378 3.54 0.59 -6.86
CA LYS A 378 4.80 -0.13 -6.67
C LYS A 378 5.95 0.86 -6.70
N ILE A 379 6.79 0.84 -5.66
CA ILE A 379 7.93 1.76 -5.53
C ILE A 379 9.20 0.92 -5.53
N ALA A 380 10.01 1.05 -6.58
CA ALA A 380 11.30 0.41 -6.69
C ALA A 380 12.41 1.46 -6.55
N VAL A 381 13.43 1.15 -5.74
CA VAL A 381 14.64 1.99 -5.62
C VAL A 381 15.80 1.25 -6.24
N VAL A 382 16.47 1.87 -7.21
CA VAL A 382 17.61 1.29 -7.92
C VAL A 382 18.90 1.98 -7.50
N GLU A 383 19.88 1.19 -7.09
CA GLU A 383 21.21 1.69 -6.72
C GLU A 383 22.05 2.00 -7.97
N ARG A 384 22.57 3.24 -8.05
CA ARG A 384 23.43 3.75 -9.12
C ARG A 384 24.55 4.61 -8.52
N GLY A 385 25.66 3.97 -8.14
CA GLY A 385 26.81 4.62 -7.51
C GLY A 385 27.18 3.95 -6.19
N GLU A 386 26.59 4.39 -5.10
CA GLU A 386 26.79 3.78 -3.78
C GLU A 386 25.81 2.64 -3.52
N VAL A 387 26.23 1.68 -2.70
CA VAL A 387 25.38 0.57 -2.22
C VAL A 387 24.66 1.03 -0.96
N LEU A 388 23.35 0.75 -0.86
CA LEU A 388 22.63 0.94 0.38
C LEU A 388 23.13 -0.10 1.38
N ARG A 389 23.72 0.39 2.47
CA ARG A 389 24.02 -0.46 3.63
C ARG A 389 22.70 -1.05 4.15
N GLN A 390 22.76 -2.25 4.73
CA GLN A 390 21.60 -2.98 5.25
C GLN A 390 20.63 -2.11 6.06
N GLN A 391 21.14 -1.24 6.93
CA GLN A 391 20.34 -0.33 7.74
C GLN A 391 19.49 0.65 6.91
N PHE A 392 20.04 1.15 5.81
CA PHE A 392 19.38 2.12 4.92
C PHE A 392 18.44 1.41 3.96
N GLU A 393 18.76 0.17 3.56
CA GLU A 393 17.82 -0.68 2.85
C GLU A 393 16.57 -0.95 3.71
N VAL A 394 16.74 -1.36 4.97
CA VAL A 394 15.63 -1.56 5.92
C VAL A 394 14.83 -0.28 6.11
N LEU A 395 15.50 0.87 6.27
CA LEU A 395 14.85 2.18 6.34
C LEU A 395 13.95 2.43 5.13
N VAL A 396 14.51 2.37 3.92
CA VAL A 396 13.77 2.69 2.67
C VAL A 396 12.58 1.74 2.49
N LEU A 397 12.73 0.47 2.83
CA LEU A 397 11.63 -0.51 2.80
C LEU A 397 10.54 -0.22 3.83
N SER A 398 10.90 0.22 5.05
CA SER A 398 9.95 0.58 6.13
C SER A 398 9.20 1.89 5.86
N VAL A 399 9.84 2.81 5.14
CA VAL A 399 9.26 4.11 4.74
C VAL A 399 8.23 3.94 3.62
N GLY A 400 8.31 2.84 2.86
CA GLY A 400 7.27 2.46 1.91
C GLY A 400 7.75 1.87 0.60
N ALA A 401 9.06 1.67 0.38
CA ALA A 401 9.54 1.07 -0.86
C ALA A 401 9.11 -0.41 -0.95
N SER A 402 8.64 -0.82 -2.13
CA SER A 402 8.29 -2.22 -2.40
C SER A 402 9.55 -3.08 -2.49
N ARG A 403 10.60 -2.56 -3.17
CA ARG A 403 11.85 -3.30 -3.42
C ARG A 403 13.04 -2.37 -3.62
N VAL A 404 14.20 -2.80 -3.14
CA VAL A 404 15.51 -2.25 -3.51
C VAL A 404 16.16 -3.16 -4.55
N VAL A 405 16.69 -2.56 -5.61
CA VAL A 405 17.34 -3.23 -6.74
C VAL A 405 18.83 -2.92 -6.67
N ALA A 406 19.61 -3.99 -6.54
CA ALA A 406 21.05 -3.94 -6.33
C ALA A 406 21.80 -3.15 -7.41
N ARG A 407 22.95 -2.61 -7.01
CA ARG A 407 23.84 -1.80 -7.84
C ARG A 407 24.29 -2.52 -9.12
N ASP A 408 24.55 -1.73 -10.16
CA ASP A 408 25.20 -2.14 -11.42
C ASP A 408 24.48 -3.25 -12.19
N LEU A 409 23.20 -3.50 -11.92
CA LEU A 409 22.41 -4.43 -12.70
C LEU A 409 22.14 -3.89 -14.11
N PRO A 410 22.24 -4.74 -15.15
CA PRO A 410 21.89 -4.36 -16.52
C PRO A 410 20.38 -4.07 -16.62
N VAL A 411 19.99 -3.20 -17.56
CA VAL A 411 18.60 -2.74 -17.74
C VAL A 411 17.61 -3.91 -17.87
N SER A 412 18.00 -5.01 -18.51
CA SER A 412 17.16 -6.22 -18.62
C SER A 412 16.82 -6.86 -17.27
N ARG A 413 17.76 -6.85 -16.30
CA ARG A 413 17.54 -7.36 -14.95
C ARG A 413 16.69 -6.41 -14.12
N ILE A 414 16.85 -5.10 -14.32
CA ILE A 414 15.99 -4.08 -13.70
C ILE A 414 14.57 -4.22 -14.21
N GLN A 415 14.37 -4.37 -15.52
CA GLN A 415 13.06 -4.60 -16.12
C GLN A 415 12.39 -5.86 -15.56
N ALA A 416 13.13 -6.96 -15.40
CA ALA A 416 12.60 -8.17 -14.77
C ALA A 416 12.20 -7.93 -13.30
N ALA A 417 13.01 -7.21 -12.53
CA ALA A 417 12.71 -6.86 -11.14
C ALA A 417 11.47 -5.97 -11.02
N VAL A 418 11.32 -4.98 -11.90
CA VAL A 418 10.13 -4.11 -11.97
C VAL A 418 8.89 -4.90 -12.36
N HIS A 419 8.98 -5.76 -13.37
CA HIS A 419 7.85 -6.60 -13.80
C HIS A 419 7.39 -7.57 -12.71
N ALA A 420 8.32 -8.08 -11.88
CA ALA A 420 7.97 -8.97 -10.77
C ALA A 420 7.07 -8.32 -9.72
N LEU A 421 7.04 -6.98 -9.64
CA LEU A 421 6.18 -6.24 -8.71
C LEU A 421 4.73 -6.11 -9.20
N ARG A 422 4.45 -6.47 -10.45
CA ARG A 422 3.10 -6.41 -11.01
C ARG A 422 2.13 -7.33 -10.23
N GLY A 423 0.91 -6.86 -10.01
CA GLY A 423 -0.13 -7.55 -9.25
C GLY A 423 0.09 -7.61 -7.74
N GLN A 424 1.20 -7.06 -7.22
CA GLN A 424 1.47 -7.02 -5.78
C GLN A 424 0.84 -5.79 -5.13
N LEU A 425 0.34 -5.98 -3.91
CA LEU A 425 -0.09 -4.92 -3.02
C LEU A 425 0.91 -4.79 -1.87
N TYR A 426 1.25 -3.57 -1.53
CA TYR A 426 2.07 -3.29 -0.37
C TYR A 426 1.23 -3.42 0.90
N ALA A 427 1.50 -4.47 1.68
CA ALA A 427 0.78 -4.78 2.92
C ALA A 427 1.59 -4.54 4.21
N ARG A 428 2.87 -4.14 4.08
CA ARG A 428 3.71 -3.87 5.25
C ARG A 428 3.25 -2.60 5.96
N PRO A 429 3.42 -2.48 7.29
CA PRO A 429 3.25 -1.22 7.99
C PRO A 429 4.22 -0.18 7.43
N VAL A 430 3.72 1.03 7.16
CA VAL A 430 4.52 2.17 6.73
C VAL A 430 4.78 3.04 7.95
N ALA A 431 6.01 3.49 8.12
CA ALA A 431 6.36 4.43 9.18
C ALA A 431 5.44 5.67 9.11
N ALA A 432 4.82 6.04 10.23
CA ALA A 432 3.91 7.19 10.27
C ALA A 432 4.63 8.52 10.02
N ASP A 433 5.87 8.62 10.46
CA ASP A 433 6.79 9.73 10.21
C ASP A 433 8.12 9.16 9.69
N TYR A 434 8.47 9.54 8.45
CA TYR A 434 9.71 9.09 7.82
C TYR A 434 10.95 9.71 8.48
N ARG A 435 10.86 10.90 9.10
CA ARG A 435 12.00 11.55 9.75
C ARG A 435 12.42 10.82 11.01
N ALA A 436 11.45 10.40 11.81
CA ALA A 436 11.70 9.55 12.98
C ALA A 436 12.35 8.21 12.58
N ALA A 437 11.89 7.60 11.48
CA ALA A 437 12.51 6.40 10.91
C ALA A 437 13.95 6.67 10.46
N LEU A 438 14.20 7.75 9.71
CA LEU A 438 15.54 8.14 9.26
C LEU A 438 16.49 8.36 10.45
N ALA A 439 16.05 9.08 11.48
CA ALA A 439 16.83 9.31 12.69
C ALA A 439 17.18 8.00 13.42
N ALA A 440 16.26 7.03 13.46
CA ALA A 440 16.54 5.71 14.02
C ALA A 440 17.59 4.92 13.21
N ALA A 441 17.63 5.09 11.89
CA ALA A 441 18.58 4.41 11.01
C ALA A 441 19.98 5.04 10.97
N LEU A 442 20.09 6.36 11.15
CA LEU A 442 21.38 7.06 11.21
C LEU A 442 22.16 6.73 12.49
N GLY A 443 21.49 6.19 13.52
CA GLY A 443 22.07 6.01 14.85
C GLY A 443 22.44 7.36 15.45
N ASP A 444 23.30 7.38 16.47
CA ASP A 444 23.95 8.62 16.85
C ASP A 444 25.47 8.49 16.83
N SER A 445 26.13 9.64 16.64
CA SER A 445 27.54 9.81 16.23
C SER A 445 28.61 9.30 17.20
N VAL A 446 28.21 8.59 18.26
CA VAL A 446 29.11 8.02 19.26
C VAL A 446 29.78 6.78 18.70
N LEU A 447 31.09 6.70 18.90
CA LEU A 447 31.98 5.68 18.36
C LEU A 447 32.99 5.29 19.43
N GLY A 448 33.29 4.00 19.57
CA GLY A 448 34.43 3.55 20.38
C GLY A 448 34.10 3.32 21.85
N TYR A 449 35.10 3.50 22.71
CA TYR A 449 35.00 3.11 24.13
C TYR A 449 34.00 3.98 24.89
N LEU A 450 33.16 3.34 25.69
CA LEU A 450 32.28 3.98 26.67
C LEU A 450 32.43 3.27 28.02
N PRO A 451 32.37 4.02 29.15
CA PRO A 451 32.28 3.40 30.45
C PRO A 451 30.95 2.63 30.58
N VAL A 452 30.95 1.54 31.35
CA VAL A 452 29.84 0.58 31.45
C VAL A 452 28.47 1.25 31.67
N GLY A 453 28.42 2.27 32.54
CA GLY A 453 27.18 3.01 32.80
C GLY A 453 26.63 3.71 31.55
N ALA A 454 27.49 4.41 30.82
CA ALA A 454 27.15 5.09 29.57
C ALA A 454 26.84 4.09 28.44
N PHE A 455 27.63 3.02 28.32
CA PHE A 455 27.42 1.93 27.37
C PHE A 455 26.02 1.31 27.51
N CYS A 456 25.64 0.90 28.72
CA CYS A 456 24.33 0.28 28.98
C CYS A 456 23.16 1.24 28.75
N LEU A 457 23.29 2.52 29.13
CA LEU A 457 22.26 3.53 28.87
C LEU A 457 22.11 3.78 27.37
N ARG A 458 23.24 3.85 26.66
CA ARG A 458 23.30 4.11 25.23
C ARG A 458 22.64 3.01 24.41
N ILE A 459 23.00 1.76 24.66
CA ILE A 459 22.44 0.65 23.89
C ILE A 459 20.94 0.55 24.11
N ARG A 460 20.45 0.76 25.33
CA ARG A 460 18.99 0.80 25.57
C ARG A 460 18.30 1.89 24.75
N ALA A 461 18.85 3.10 24.74
CA ALA A 461 18.30 4.19 23.91
C ALA A 461 18.32 3.84 22.41
N VAL A 462 19.35 3.13 21.93
CA VAL A 462 19.41 2.63 20.55
C VAL A 462 18.34 1.57 20.28
N LEU A 463 18.19 0.59 21.16
CA LEU A 463 17.18 -0.47 21.03
C LEU A 463 15.75 0.11 21.07
N ASP A 464 15.48 1.06 21.97
CA ASP A 464 14.19 1.72 22.11
C ASP A 464 13.83 2.52 20.85
N ARG A 465 14.79 3.24 20.25
CA ARG A 465 14.58 3.98 18.99
C ARG A 465 14.50 3.05 17.78
N GLY A 466 15.32 2.00 17.75
CA GLY A 466 15.40 1.02 16.66
C GLY A 466 14.16 0.12 16.56
N ALA A 467 13.32 0.07 17.60
CA ALA A 467 12.06 -0.68 17.60
C ALA A 467 11.11 -0.29 16.45
N VAL A 468 11.15 0.97 15.99
CA VAL A 468 10.33 1.45 14.86
C VAL A 468 10.71 0.75 13.54
N LEU A 469 11.99 0.45 13.36
CA LEU A 469 12.55 -0.15 12.14
C LEU A 469 12.82 -1.64 12.26
N ALA A 470 12.74 -2.20 13.47
CA ALA A 470 13.18 -3.56 13.80
C ALA A 470 14.61 -3.85 13.27
N LEU A 471 15.53 -2.88 13.41
CA LEU A 471 16.92 -3.05 12.96
C LEU A 471 17.60 -4.19 13.74
N PRO A 472 18.31 -5.09 13.05
CA PRO A 472 19.07 -6.13 13.73
C PRO A 472 20.28 -5.51 14.44
N HIS A 473 20.47 -5.83 15.71
CA HIS A 473 21.63 -5.39 16.49
C HIS A 473 22.32 -6.60 17.08
N THR A 474 23.65 -6.53 17.20
CA THR A 474 24.45 -7.60 17.79
C THR A 474 25.30 -7.07 18.93
N LEU A 475 25.28 -7.78 20.06
CA LEU A 475 26.25 -7.59 21.15
C LEU A 475 27.20 -8.79 21.17
N ALA A 476 28.46 -8.56 20.83
CA ALA A 476 29.51 -9.55 20.96
C ALA A 476 30.11 -9.50 22.37
N LYS A 477 30.02 -10.62 23.09
CA LYS A 477 30.70 -10.85 24.37
C LYS A 477 31.93 -11.72 24.13
N ILE A 478 33.11 -11.15 24.38
CA ILE A 478 34.40 -11.76 24.09
C ILE A 478 35.10 -12.05 25.43
N ALA A 479 35.37 -13.32 25.75
CA ALA A 479 36.02 -13.70 27.00
C ALA A 479 37.55 -13.67 26.86
N LEU A 480 38.22 -12.72 27.52
CA LEU A 480 39.65 -12.50 27.33
C LEU A 480 40.47 -13.66 27.92
N LEU A 481 41.54 -14.03 27.21
CA LEU A 481 42.49 -15.05 27.66
C LEU A 481 43.25 -14.61 28.93
N PRO A 482 43.59 -15.55 29.84
CA PRO A 482 44.44 -15.26 31.00
C PRO A 482 45.81 -14.72 30.55
N GLY A 483 46.06 -13.43 30.81
CA GLY A 483 47.29 -12.73 30.42
C GLY A 483 47.11 -11.63 29.37
N VAL A 484 45.94 -11.55 28.74
CA VAL A 484 45.60 -10.42 27.86
C VAL A 484 45.16 -9.23 28.71
N SER A 485 45.81 -8.09 28.53
CA SER A 485 45.42 -6.83 29.17
C SER A 485 44.16 -6.26 28.52
N HIS A 486 43.18 -5.85 29.34
CA HIS A 486 41.97 -5.16 28.86
C HIS A 486 42.32 -3.89 28.06
N VAL A 487 43.38 -3.18 28.47
CA VAL A 487 43.83 -1.97 27.77
C VAL A 487 44.36 -2.30 26.37
N ASP A 488 45.10 -3.40 26.22
CA ASP A 488 45.65 -3.79 24.92
C ASP A 488 44.55 -4.33 24.00
N ALA A 489 43.61 -5.11 24.55
CA ALA A 489 42.42 -5.55 23.82
C ALA A 489 41.58 -4.35 23.35
N LEU A 490 41.32 -3.36 24.21
CA LEU A 490 40.63 -2.13 23.84
C LEU A 490 41.39 -1.31 22.78
N ARG A 491 42.72 -1.21 22.88
CA ARG A 491 43.56 -0.52 21.86
C ARG A 491 43.51 -1.20 20.49
N SER A 492 43.38 -2.53 20.47
CA SER A 492 43.21 -3.30 19.23
C SER A 492 41.81 -3.20 18.63
N CYS A 493 40.79 -2.79 19.41
CA CYS A 493 39.42 -2.64 18.95
C CYS A 493 39.19 -1.24 18.38
N ARG A 494 39.14 -1.11 17.05
CA ARG A 494 38.98 0.15 16.32
C ARG A 494 37.69 0.19 15.51
N PRO A 495 36.53 0.41 16.14
CA PRO A 495 35.29 0.61 15.39
C PRO A 495 35.44 1.85 14.50
N ARG A 496 35.02 1.72 13.24
CA ARG A 496 35.09 2.79 12.23
C ARG A 496 33.73 3.41 11.93
N ARG A 497 32.65 2.73 12.31
CA ARG A 497 31.27 3.10 12.00
C ARG A 497 30.58 3.67 13.22
N ALA A 498 30.01 4.87 13.07
CA ALA A 498 29.21 5.50 14.12
C ALA A 498 28.10 4.56 14.61
N GLY A 499 27.91 4.50 15.93
CA GLY A 499 27.00 3.56 16.58
C GLY A 499 27.68 2.30 17.12
N ASP A 500 28.86 1.93 16.60
CA ASP A 500 29.63 0.81 17.13
C ASP A 500 30.42 1.26 18.36
N VAL A 501 30.09 0.67 19.51
CA VAL A 501 30.64 1.04 20.82
C VAL A 501 31.18 -0.16 21.56
N VAL A 502 32.17 0.07 22.40
CA VAL A 502 32.86 -0.99 23.15
C VAL A 502 32.98 -0.64 24.64
N THR A 503 32.88 -1.64 25.50
CA THR A 503 33.22 -1.54 26.93
C THR A 503 33.92 -2.82 27.38
N ALA A 504 34.51 -2.79 28.58
CA ALA A 504 35.11 -3.96 29.22
C ALA A 504 34.50 -4.15 30.62
N ASP A 505 34.46 -5.40 31.10
CA ASP A 505 34.27 -5.73 32.52
C ASP A 505 35.58 -6.29 33.12
N ALA A 506 35.52 -7.12 34.17
CA ALA A 506 36.69 -7.74 34.79
C ALA A 506 37.33 -8.89 33.99
N ALA A 507 36.60 -9.51 33.05
CA ALA A 507 37.03 -10.70 32.31
C ALA A 507 36.63 -10.70 30.81
N HIS A 508 35.76 -9.79 30.39
CA HIS A 508 35.14 -9.78 29.09
C HIS A 508 35.26 -8.40 28.44
N LEU A 509 35.30 -8.43 27.11
CA LEU A 509 35.09 -7.28 26.25
C LEU A 509 33.71 -7.37 25.60
N TYR A 510 32.98 -6.26 25.59
CA TYR A 510 31.65 -6.14 25.03
C TYR A 510 31.68 -5.17 23.86
N VAL A 511 31.39 -5.67 22.65
CA VAL A 511 31.33 -4.85 21.44
C VAL A 511 29.88 -4.86 20.95
N PHE A 512 29.25 -3.68 20.92
CA PHE A 512 27.93 -3.51 20.33
C PHE A 512 28.07 -3.04 18.89
N LEU A 513 27.46 -3.79 17.98
CA LEU A 513 27.46 -3.55 16.55
C LEU A 513 26.09 -3.02 16.13
N PHE A 514 26.06 -1.78 15.66
CA PHE A 514 24.83 -1.12 15.22
C PHE A 514 24.39 -1.64 13.84
N ALA A 515 23.09 -1.94 13.69
CA ALA A 515 22.48 -2.45 12.46
C ALA A 515 23.33 -3.56 11.79
N CYS A 516 23.56 -4.63 12.54
CA CYS A 516 24.39 -5.79 12.18
C CYS A 516 23.70 -7.08 12.66
N GLU A 517 23.50 -8.01 11.74
CA GLU A 517 22.93 -9.33 12.02
C GLU A 517 23.94 -10.23 12.75
N PRO A 518 23.53 -11.10 13.69
CA PRO A 518 24.46 -11.98 14.41
C PRO A 518 25.29 -12.90 13.51
N VAL A 519 24.79 -13.22 12.31
CA VAL A 519 25.50 -14.03 11.31
C VAL A 519 26.68 -13.30 10.67
N ASP A 520 26.62 -11.97 10.60
CA ASP A 520 27.67 -11.12 10.00
C ASP A 520 28.65 -10.59 11.07
N ALA A 521 28.42 -10.93 12.34
CA ALA A 521 29.15 -10.35 13.46
C ALA A 521 30.62 -10.77 13.50
N GLU A 522 30.95 -12.01 13.16
CA GLU A 522 32.35 -12.48 13.09
C GLU A 522 33.15 -11.68 12.05
N ASP A 523 32.58 -11.51 10.86
CA ASP A 523 33.18 -10.70 9.79
C ASP A 523 33.32 -9.22 10.18
N ALA A 524 32.35 -8.69 10.92
CA ALA A 524 32.43 -7.33 11.44
C ALA A 524 33.55 -7.17 12.48
N LEU A 525 33.67 -8.12 13.41
CA LEU A 525 34.73 -8.13 14.41
C LEU A 525 36.11 -8.25 13.75
N ALA A 526 36.27 -9.10 12.74
CA ALA A 526 37.53 -9.23 11.99
C ALA A 526 37.99 -7.92 11.32
N ARG A 527 37.06 -7.01 10.99
CA ARG A 527 37.38 -5.67 10.45
C ARG A 527 37.62 -4.62 11.53
N ILE A 528 37.01 -4.79 12.70
CA ILE A 528 37.11 -3.85 13.82
C ILE A 528 38.39 -4.07 14.62
N PHE A 529 38.87 -5.30 14.75
CA PHE A 529 40.09 -5.61 15.47
C PHE A 529 41.31 -5.57 14.55
N ASP A 530 42.37 -4.87 14.99
CA ASP A 530 43.66 -4.83 14.29
C ASP A 530 44.43 -6.16 14.40
N VAL A 531 44.00 -7.07 15.30
CA VAL A 531 44.55 -8.41 15.51
C VAL A 531 43.44 -9.46 15.39
N PRO A 532 43.74 -10.70 14.98
CA PRO A 532 42.72 -11.76 14.95
C PRO A 532 42.11 -11.97 16.34
N VAL A 533 40.78 -12.03 16.41
CA VAL A 533 40.04 -12.13 17.69
C VAL A 533 40.44 -13.38 18.49
N ASP A 534 40.82 -14.46 17.81
CA ASP A 534 41.32 -15.70 18.40
C ASP A 534 42.60 -15.51 19.24
N THR A 535 43.36 -14.44 18.99
CA THR A 535 44.55 -14.11 19.81
C THR A 535 44.18 -13.47 21.15
N LEU A 536 42.96 -12.93 21.25
CA LEU A 536 42.45 -12.25 22.43
C LEU A 536 41.53 -13.16 23.26
N SER A 537 40.84 -14.12 22.62
CA SER A 537 39.77 -14.90 23.22
C SER A 537 39.50 -16.21 22.49
N ASP A 538 39.35 -17.31 23.23
CA ASP A 538 38.86 -18.60 22.71
C ASP A 538 37.33 -18.70 22.68
N ARG A 539 36.61 -17.72 23.25
CA ARG A 539 35.14 -17.76 23.39
C ARG A 539 34.50 -16.42 23.06
N VAL A 540 33.95 -16.32 21.86
CA VAL A 540 33.12 -15.20 21.40
C VAL A 540 31.67 -15.64 21.34
N VAL A 541 30.76 -14.85 21.91
CA VAL A 541 29.32 -15.08 21.86
C VAL A 541 28.64 -13.86 21.26
N CYS A 542 28.02 -14.03 20.09
CA CYS A 542 27.25 -12.99 19.42
C CYS A 542 25.77 -13.09 19.80
N LEU A 543 25.26 -12.09 20.51
CA LEU A 543 23.90 -12.04 21.02
C LEU A 543 23.03 -11.13 20.15
N GLY A 544 21.88 -11.65 19.69
CA GLY A 544 20.87 -10.89 18.95
C GLY A 544 19.80 -10.25 19.85
N HIS A 545 18.78 -9.69 19.21
CA HIS A 545 17.68 -8.97 19.86
C HIS A 545 16.97 -9.81 20.94
N GLY A 546 16.68 -9.21 22.11
CA GLY A 546 16.08 -9.88 23.27
C GLY A 546 17.08 -10.52 24.25
N SER A 547 18.20 -11.08 23.77
CA SER A 547 19.30 -11.54 24.64
C SER A 547 20.18 -10.38 25.12
N ILE A 548 20.28 -9.31 24.33
CA ILE A 548 21.05 -8.11 24.65
C ILE A 548 20.59 -7.50 25.98
N ASP A 549 19.29 -7.31 26.20
CA ASP A 549 18.77 -6.71 27.44
C ASP A 549 19.13 -7.51 28.69
N THR A 550 19.12 -8.84 28.59
CA THR A 550 19.48 -9.73 29.70
C THR A 550 20.96 -9.54 30.05
N GLU A 551 21.82 -9.48 29.05
CA GLU A 551 23.26 -9.29 29.25
C GLU A 551 23.58 -7.88 29.78
N LEU A 552 22.92 -6.84 29.26
CA LEU A 552 23.06 -5.47 29.77
C LEU A 552 22.61 -5.34 31.23
N ASN A 553 21.55 -6.07 31.63
CA ASN A 553 21.11 -6.13 33.03
C ASN A 553 22.16 -6.81 33.92
N ALA A 554 22.78 -7.89 33.44
CA ALA A 554 23.85 -8.58 34.16
C ALA A 554 25.08 -7.68 34.35
N LEU A 555 25.55 -7.05 33.27
CA LEU A 555 26.68 -6.13 33.29
C LEU A 555 26.44 -4.93 34.22
N LYS A 556 25.23 -4.37 34.20
CA LYS A 556 24.85 -3.27 35.11
C LYS A 556 24.77 -3.72 36.57
N ALA A 557 24.33 -4.94 36.84
CA ALA A 557 24.29 -5.50 38.20
C ALA A 557 25.70 -5.77 38.73
N GLU A 558 26.62 -6.23 37.89
CA GLU A 558 28.02 -6.43 38.25
C GLU A 558 28.72 -5.12 38.59
N ASN A 559 28.56 -4.09 37.73
CA ASN A 559 29.11 -2.76 38.00
C ASN A 559 28.59 -2.13 39.31
N ARG A 560 27.39 -2.50 39.76
CA ARG A 560 26.85 -2.07 41.07
C ARG A 560 27.47 -2.83 42.24
N ARG A 561 27.82 -4.09 42.06
CA ARG A 561 28.43 -4.94 43.11
C ARG A 561 29.89 -4.57 43.32
N ALA A 562 30.62 -4.41 42.22
CA ALA A 562 32.01 -3.99 42.19
C ALA A 562 32.17 -2.98 41.05
N PRO A 563 32.55 -1.73 41.34
CA PRO A 563 32.79 -0.74 40.30
C PRO A 563 33.83 -1.24 39.31
N ILE A 564 33.42 -1.34 38.04
CA ILE A 564 34.29 -1.76 36.94
C ILE A 564 35.24 -0.61 36.60
N ALA A 565 36.47 -0.94 36.21
CA ALA A 565 37.48 0.04 35.84
C ALA A 565 37.01 0.90 34.64
N ASP A 566 37.16 2.21 34.79
CA ASP A 566 36.90 3.18 33.73
C ASP A 566 38.20 3.47 32.98
N TYR A 567 38.22 3.22 31.68
CA TYR A 567 39.36 3.47 30.79
C TYR A 567 39.19 4.75 29.97
N SER A 568 38.22 5.61 30.29
CA SER A 568 37.90 6.81 29.52
C SER A 568 39.13 7.71 29.33
N ASP A 569 40.00 7.85 30.33
CA ASP A 569 41.22 8.68 30.25
C ASP A 569 42.21 8.20 29.18
N LEU A 570 42.19 6.91 28.82
CA LEU A 570 43.07 6.32 27.81
C LEU A 570 42.52 6.44 26.38
N PHE A 571 41.21 6.62 26.25
CA PHE A 571 40.48 6.59 24.98
C PHE A 571 39.66 7.86 24.73
N ALA A 572 39.77 8.88 25.59
CA ALA A 572 39.17 10.18 25.39
C ALA A 572 39.77 10.84 24.15
N THR A 573 38.98 10.92 23.09
CA THR A 573 39.32 11.69 21.90
C THR A 573 39.47 13.16 22.33
N THR A 574 40.64 13.75 22.13
CA THR A 574 40.83 15.20 22.31
C THR A 574 39.91 15.92 21.33
N GLN A 575 38.76 16.38 21.81
CA GLN A 575 37.89 17.27 21.06
C GLN A 575 38.69 18.57 20.85
N PRO A 576 38.85 19.09 19.62
CA PRO A 576 39.63 20.30 19.40
C PRO A 576 39.05 21.44 20.25
N ALA A 577 39.88 21.99 21.12
CA ALA A 577 39.56 23.12 21.98
C ALA A 577 39.30 24.35 21.10
N GLY A 578 38.03 24.52 20.71
CA GLY A 578 37.59 25.57 19.80
C GLY A 578 36.08 25.74 19.78
N ALA A 579 35.38 25.42 20.87
CA ALA A 579 33.99 25.83 21.06
C ALA A 579 33.92 26.55 22.40
N THR A 580 33.94 27.88 22.34
CA THR A 580 33.69 28.78 23.46
C THR A 580 32.47 28.29 24.25
N ARG A 581 32.69 28.00 25.54
CA ARG A 581 31.66 27.86 26.57
C ARG A 581 30.65 29.00 26.43
N GLN A 582 29.42 28.70 26.01
CA GLN A 582 28.27 29.49 26.42
C GLN A 582 27.69 28.90 27.71
N PRO A 583 27.27 29.75 28.66
CA PRO A 583 26.81 29.28 29.96
C PRO A 583 25.44 28.61 29.84
N SER A 584 25.31 27.49 30.56
CA SER A 584 24.11 26.68 30.71
C SER A 584 22.92 27.49 31.25
N VAL A 585 21.85 27.58 30.47
CA VAL A 585 20.51 27.90 30.98
C VAL A 585 19.87 26.59 31.45
N ARG A 586 19.39 26.59 32.70
CA ARG A 586 18.64 25.49 33.29
C ARG A 586 17.28 25.33 32.60
N THR A 587 17.04 24.09 32.18
CA THR A 587 15.80 23.34 31.94
C THR A 587 14.46 24.06 32.10
N ASP A 588 13.64 23.99 31.05
CA ASP A 588 12.21 23.71 31.18
C ASP A 588 11.82 22.58 30.20
N LEU A 589 11.00 21.64 30.67
CA LEU A 589 10.57 20.46 29.91
C LEU A 589 9.61 20.86 28.77
N GLY A 590 10.01 20.56 27.54
CA GLY A 590 9.14 20.53 26.37
C GLY A 590 9.77 19.68 25.28
N ALA A 591 9.09 18.62 24.87
CA ALA A 591 9.53 17.72 23.80
C ALA A 591 9.72 18.50 22.50
N ALA A 592 10.97 18.69 22.08
CA ALA A 592 11.34 19.22 20.78
C ALA A 592 12.19 18.18 20.03
N LEU A 593 11.74 17.86 18.83
CA LEU A 593 12.42 17.02 17.83
C LEU A 593 13.77 17.65 17.42
N PRO A 594 14.75 16.85 16.96
CA PRO A 594 16.02 17.39 16.49
C PRO A 594 15.82 18.25 15.24
N ASP A 595 16.57 19.36 15.16
CA ASP A 595 16.51 20.34 14.08
C ASP A 595 17.26 19.85 12.83
N ALA A 596 16.83 20.31 11.65
CA ALA A 596 17.29 19.84 10.34
C ALA A 596 18.81 19.96 10.10
N GLY A 597 19.50 20.80 10.88
CA GLY A 597 20.96 20.97 10.83
C GLY A 597 21.76 19.80 11.41
N GLU A 598 21.23 19.06 12.38
CA GLU A 598 21.94 17.92 13.00
C GLU A 598 21.93 16.68 12.09
N VAL A 599 20.89 16.54 11.26
CA VAL A 599 20.73 15.43 10.30
C VAL A 599 21.71 15.57 9.13
N SER A 600 21.90 16.78 8.60
CA SER A 600 22.87 17.05 7.53
C SER A 600 24.31 16.81 7.99
N GLY A 601 24.67 17.25 9.20
CA GLY A 601 26.02 17.07 9.75
C GLY A 601 26.38 15.60 10.04
N ALA A 602 25.41 14.76 10.40
CA ALA A 602 25.62 13.33 10.58
C ALA A 602 25.87 12.59 9.26
N ILE A 603 25.27 13.05 8.16
CA ILE A 603 25.46 12.49 6.81
C ILE A 603 26.84 12.86 6.26
N ASP A 604 27.28 14.11 6.41
CA ASP A 604 28.61 14.57 5.96
C ASP A 604 29.78 13.90 6.72
N ALA A 605 29.58 13.57 8.01
CA ALA A 605 30.55 12.85 8.82
C ALA A 605 30.77 11.40 8.35
N ILE A 606 29.74 10.78 7.75
CA ILE A 606 29.82 9.42 7.18
C ILE A 606 30.60 9.44 5.86
N ASP A 607 30.40 10.44 5.00
CA ASP A 607 31.12 10.58 3.72
C ASP A 607 32.63 10.80 3.92
N THR A 608 33.02 11.54 4.96
CA THR A 608 34.44 11.77 5.27
C THR A 608 35.17 10.47 5.67
N ILE A 609 34.45 9.53 6.29
CA ILE A 609 34.99 8.22 6.71
C ILE A 609 35.05 7.24 5.52
N VAL A 610 34.06 7.28 4.63
CA VAL A 610 34.04 6.46 3.40
C VAL A 610 35.15 6.88 2.42
N ALA A 611 35.45 8.18 2.32
CA ALA A 611 36.55 8.69 1.51
C ALA A 611 37.94 8.18 1.97
N LEU A 612 38.11 7.88 3.26
CA LEU A 612 39.34 7.31 3.81
C LEU A 612 39.49 5.80 3.54
N GLU A 613 38.39 5.08 3.35
CA GLU A 613 38.41 3.64 3.04
C GLU A 613 38.67 3.34 1.56
N ALA A 614 38.32 4.26 0.65
CA ALA A 614 38.58 4.11 -0.79
C ALA A 614 40.07 4.14 -1.16
N ILE A 615 40.95 4.61 -0.27
CA ILE A 615 42.41 4.69 -0.50
C ILE A 615 43.10 3.35 -0.18
N GLY A 616 42.41 2.40 0.47
CA GLY A 616 43.01 1.17 1.00
C GLY A 616 42.87 -0.11 0.17
N ALA A 617 42.20 -0.11 -0.99
CA ALA A 617 41.88 -1.34 -1.71
C ALA A 617 42.39 -1.34 -3.15
N THR A 618 43.64 -1.77 -3.35
CA THR A 618 44.03 -2.53 -4.54
C THR A 618 44.83 -3.75 -4.09
N PRO A 619 44.48 -4.93 -4.61
CA PRO A 619 45.51 -5.71 -5.28
C PRO A 619 45.07 -6.15 -6.68
N ALA A 620 46.07 -6.17 -7.55
CA ALA A 620 46.01 -6.63 -8.92
C ALA A 620 45.80 -8.16 -9.01
N ALA A 621 45.27 -8.57 -10.17
CA ALA A 621 44.91 -9.92 -10.55
C ALA A 621 46.07 -10.93 -10.55
N ALA A 622 45.76 -12.18 -10.21
CA ALA A 622 46.50 -13.35 -10.68
C ALA A 622 45.50 -14.47 -11.03
N ALA A 623 45.47 -14.82 -12.31
CA ALA A 623 44.77 -15.99 -12.84
C ALA A 623 45.57 -17.26 -12.53
N VAL A 624 44.91 -18.28 -11.97
CA VAL A 624 45.42 -19.66 -11.98
C VAL A 624 44.24 -20.61 -12.20
N ASP A 625 44.39 -21.38 -13.27
CA ASP A 625 43.54 -22.45 -13.76
C ASP A 625 43.79 -23.73 -12.94
N ALA A 626 42.76 -24.33 -12.34
CA ALA A 626 42.80 -25.69 -11.80
C ALA A 626 41.39 -26.25 -11.57
N SER A 627 41.03 -27.23 -12.39
CA SER A 627 39.84 -28.07 -12.31
C SER A 627 39.74 -28.81 -10.95
N ALA A 628 38.55 -28.82 -10.34
CA ALA A 628 38.23 -29.61 -9.15
C ALA A 628 36.94 -30.43 -9.40
N PRO A 629 36.82 -31.66 -8.83
CA PRO A 629 35.84 -32.66 -9.24
C PRO A 629 34.50 -32.54 -8.50
N GLU A 630 33.45 -33.11 -9.10
CA GLU A 630 32.07 -33.15 -8.61
C GLU A 630 31.93 -33.74 -7.19
N PRO A 631 31.10 -33.13 -6.32
CA PRO A 631 30.75 -33.72 -5.04
C PRO A 631 29.64 -34.78 -5.19
N VAL A 632 29.97 -36.00 -4.76
CA VAL A 632 29.06 -37.14 -4.59
C VAL A 632 28.03 -36.83 -3.50
N ILE A 633 26.75 -36.90 -3.85
CA ILE A 633 25.60 -36.74 -2.95
C ILE A 633 25.35 -38.07 -2.20
N PRO A 634 25.46 -38.13 -0.86
CA PRO A 634 25.01 -39.31 -0.11
C PRO A 634 23.50 -39.26 0.15
N ALA A 635 22.84 -40.38 -0.14
CA ALA A 635 21.40 -40.59 -0.05
C ALA A 635 20.83 -40.37 1.37
N ALA A 636 19.70 -39.66 1.42
CA ALA A 636 18.93 -39.39 2.63
C ALA A 636 18.36 -40.67 3.27
N ARG A 637 18.69 -40.89 4.55
CA ARG A 637 18.06 -41.93 5.38
C ARG A 637 16.69 -41.45 5.87
N LYS A 638 15.65 -42.24 5.58
CA LYS A 638 14.30 -42.12 6.15
C LYS A 638 14.36 -42.21 7.68
N ARG A 639 13.91 -41.17 8.38
CA ARG A 639 13.59 -41.23 9.82
C ARG A 639 12.08 -41.22 9.99
N SER A 640 11.56 -42.34 10.45
CA SER A 640 10.17 -42.54 10.88
C SER A 640 9.90 -41.82 12.21
N ALA A 641 8.79 -41.08 12.28
CA ALA A 641 8.32 -40.43 13.48
C ALA A 641 7.78 -41.44 14.50
N VAL A 642 8.22 -41.36 15.75
CA VAL A 642 7.71 -42.13 16.90
C VAL A 642 6.78 -41.21 17.71
N ARG A 643 5.55 -41.65 17.99
CA ARG A 643 4.58 -40.94 18.82
C ARG A 643 4.90 -41.16 20.30
N SER A 644 4.98 -40.07 21.08
CA SER A 644 5.12 -40.11 22.53
C SER A 644 3.75 -40.14 23.20
N ALA A 645 3.54 -41.07 24.13
CA ALA A 645 2.28 -41.24 24.86
C ALA A 645 2.19 -40.28 26.07
N MET A 646 1.02 -39.66 26.25
CA MET A 646 0.64 -38.86 27.42
C MET A 646 0.46 -39.75 28.68
N PRO A 647 0.88 -39.30 29.87
CA PRO A 647 0.56 -40.00 31.11
C PRO A 647 -0.84 -39.60 31.63
N LEU A 648 -1.72 -40.60 31.76
CA LEU A 648 -3.00 -40.49 32.44
C LEU A 648 -2.80 -40.45 33.96
N ARG A 649 -3.43 -39.47 34.61
CA ARG A 649 -3.60 -39.39 36.07
C ARG A 649 -4.55 -40.51 36.53
N LYS A 650 -4.12 -41.29 37.51
CA LYS A 650 -4.97 -42.21 38.28
C LYS A 650 -5.79 -41.43 39.31
N GLU A 651 -7.09 -41.68 39.35
CA GLU A 651 -7.91 -41.51 40.54
C GLU A 651 -8.01 -42.84 41.30
N GLY A 652 -8.16 -42.74 42.63
CA GLY A 652 -8.69 -43.82 43.46
C GLY A 652 -7.99 -43.97 44.80
N VAL A 653 -8.44 -43.22 45.82
CA VAL A 653 -8.82 -43.73 47.16
C VAL A 653 -9.80 -42.73 47.81
N ALA A 654 -11.07 -43.11 47.84
CA ALA A 654 -12.13 -42.88 48.85
C ALA A 654 -13.49 -42.70 48.18
#